data_AF-A0A010RY16-F1
#
_entry.id   AF-A0A010RY16-F1
#
_cell.length_a   1.000
_cell.length_b   1.000
_cell.length_c   1.000
_cell.angle_alpha   90.00
_cell.angle_beta   90.00
_cell.angle_gamma   90.00
#
_symmetry.space_group_name_H-M   'P 1'
#
loop_
_entity.id
_entity.type
_entity.pdbx_description
1 polymer ?
#
loop_
_entity_poly.entity_id
_entity_poly.type
_entity_poly.pdbx_seq_one_letter_code
_entity_poly.pdbx_strand_id
1 'polypeptide(L)'
;MAGQQGQYHDRGFREAVLGKCQVQTCVDRFGDGAIEVIRQRERDHVNGIENDTLVQGVPSDQIVTGVEDEDAGSSQSTSLERKIPKTPYFRNNLTALSQRYNLYFAAYENRVFVYRPKGIPKQALPREPNLILATKPDKIARHIGGTLSLRFSHQINHIAVGFLGREEILVSVYDDGSVFAYYTRKIAKYIERIASGCRDPNPVPTYFLRENVGISAWGIAIHQKSRLIAISSNKREVTVFAFGLSRLPEDMDSHARHLDFCERSVLKRKRNWRICIPLGEGGHNIPNLSLWDDHQGYAEKVVANDIYGTTWILDIWKAGTAPFKISHRANVQGQWAFRNPMGWGVIVLPYESFLPARSVTDLLGMEESDIMNAKNSHAGRWIEIQRGLSRIRDHPAEPIAQRMPEPEAFGHHHGAAWFQHQQPAFLAAILNNQQFLGLPAPPPPPPPPPPPAPDDNDNNADGDAVPPANAIAPPGAPAAQNAVLFTPDHEDDDDDGWSEEEEEIPVAAWDDLSSSFDSEEDDVGGPNGEDANEIVFIEEALSATEEHVGSGEGMTQISPPEMLSSFFKNTPNYDMNEFQSSWLDMVYTPHDGKTYVAPTTVIGRLQYLRRPLVKNRNTKEQDRGALEELGSRCCILRTYEEDIEMRSINPDDGAAVFCKDPISWMYPPHPLLQHSERLSMILHIPELSLVVIGSAMGRAILLTPTRSRYHIPGNGYKLKQGFRIDRVLPTLSDEKAGRRPPRGLYGIAAGPIQEGGATGCLLRADDAPIPSPASRRYRLMLHYRDHSILSYEISRDDKNEHVLIF
;
A
#
# COMPACT_ATOMS: atom_id res chain seq x y z
N MET A 1 36.89 24.14 12.42
CA MET A 1 37.12 25.19 11.43
C MET A 1 35.81 25.45 10.72
N ALA A 2 35.27 26.66 10.88
CA ALA A 2 34.01 27.10 10.31
C ALA A 2 34.19 27.54 8.85
N GLY A 3 33.15 27.37 8.03
CA GLY A 3 32.97 28.11 6.79
C GLY A 3 33.06 27.30 5.50
N GLN A 4 31.93 26.72 5.08
CA GLN A 4 31.41 26.83 3.72
C GLN A 4 29.92 26.43 3.75
N GLN A 5 29.06 27.43 3.94
CA GLN A 5 27.64 27.31 3.59
C GLN A 5 27.58 27.01 2.09
N GLY A 6 27.08 25.83 1.74
CA GLY A 6 26.88 25.43 0.35
C GLY A 6 25.97 26.43 -0.34
N GLN A 7 26.47 27.06 -1.41
CA GLN A 7 25.64 27.80 -2.35
C GLN A 7 24.58 26.84 -2.91
N TYR A 8 23.33 27.00 -2.49
CA TYR A 8 22.19 26.38 -3.17
C TYR A 8 22.18 26.94 -4.60
N HIS A 9 22.63 26.14 -5.58
CA HIS A 9 22.54 26.50 -6.98
C HIS A 9 21.05 26.69 -7.35
N ASP A 10 20.62 27.93 -7.58
CA ASP A 10 19.33 28.24 -8.20
C ASP A 10 19.38 27.78 -9.67
N ARG A 11 18.98 26.53 -9.92
CA ARG A 11 19.01 25.94 -11.27
C ARG A 11 17.82 26.35 -12.15
N GLY A 12 16.89 27.16 -11.62
CA GLY A 12 15.66 27.55 -12.32
C GLY A 12 14.74 26.36 -12.63
N PHE A 13 13.52 26.65 -13.11
CA PHE A 13 12.62 25.61 -13.61
C PHE A 13 13.17 25.01 -14.90
N ARG A 14 13.07 23.68 -15.02
CA ARG A 14 13.33 22.90 -16.25
C ARG A 14 12.23 21.85 -16.38
N GLU A 15 12.02 21.25 -17.54
CA GLU A 15 11.08 20.13 -17.66
C GLU A 15 11.81 18.80 -17.48
N ALA A 16 11.14 17.77 -16.98
CA ALA A 16 11.71 16.42 -17.01
C ALA A 16 11.80 15.92 -18.47
N VAL A 17 12.93 15.36 -18.83
CA VAL A 17 13.18 14.77 -20.14
C VAL A 17 12.69 13.33 -20.10
N LEU A 18 11.90 12.94 -21.10
CA LEU A 18 11.35 11.61 -21.25
C LEU A 18 11.99 10.91 -22.45
N GLY A 19 12.66 9.79 -22.20
CA GLY A 19 13.22 8.93 -23.23
C GLY A 19 12.16 8.11 -23.97
N LYS A 20 12.57 7.42 -25.04
CA LYS A 20 11.70 6.58 -25.87
C LYS A 20 11.09 5.43 -25.06
N CYS A 21 9.78 5.23 -25.19
CA CYS A 21 9.06 4.07 -24.66
C CYS A 21 9.63 2.75 -25.22
N GLN A 22 10.10 1.87 -24.32
CA GLN A 22 10.50 0.50 -24.62
C GLN A 22 9.40 -0.46 -24.17
N VAL A 23 8.97 -1.35 -25.08
CA VAL A 23 7.89 -2.30 -24.81
C VAL A 23 8.48 -3.69 -24.61
N GLN A 24 8.00 -4.38 -23.58
CA GLN A 24 8.15 -5.81 -23.41
C GLN A 24 6.76 -6.42 -23.21
N THR A 25 6.31 -7.23 -24.16
CA THR A 25 4.98 -7.83 -24.14
C THR A 25 4.94 -9.07 -23.24
N CYS A 26 3.73 -9.57 -22.95
CA CYS A 26 3.55 -10.84 -22.26
C CYS A 26 4.16 -12.04 -23.01
N VAL A 27 4.12 -12.01 -24.35
CA VAL A 27 4.74 -13.04 -25.21
C VAL A 27 6.26 -12.97 -25.13
N ASP A 28 6.85 -11.78 -25.08
CA ASP A 28 8.31 -11.64 -24.87
C ASP A 28 8.74 -12.28 -23.54
N ARG A 29 7.92 -12.11 -22.49
CA ARG A 29 8.18 -12.62 -21.14
C ARG A 29 7.94 -14.12 -20.98
N PHE A 30 6.86 -14.65 -21.53
CA PHE A 30 6.40 -16.01 -21.22
C PHE A 30 6.36 -16.95 -22.43
N GLY A 31 6.51 -16.43 -23.64
CA GLY A 31 6.44 -17.20 -24.88
C GLY A 31 5.02 -17.30 -25.46
N ASP A 32 4.90 -18.11 -26.50
CA ASP A 32 3.64 -18.32 -27.22
C ASP A 32 2.57 -18.96 -26.32
N GLY A 33 1.30 -18.60 -26.55
CA GLY A 33 0.17 -19.05 -25.73
C GLY A 33 -0.11 -18.20 -24.48
N ALA A 34 0.81 -17.30 -24.09
CA ALA A 34 0.65 -16.50 -22.87
C ALA A 34 -0.62 -15.64 -22.88
N ILE A 35 -0.97 -15.09 -24.05
CA ILE A 35 -2.18 -14.28 -24.24
C ILE A 35 -3.45 -15.07 -23.87
N GLU A 36 -3.53 -16.35 -24.25
CA GLU A 36 -4.74 -17.15 -24.01
C GLU A 36 -4.88 -17.50 -22.53
N VAL A 37 -3.79 -17.87 -21.87
CA VAL A 37 -3.76 -18.13 -20.42
C VAL A 37 -4.21 -16.89 -19.64
N ILE A 38 -3.69 -15.71 -20.00
CA ILE A 38 -4.05 -14.44 -19.34
C ILE A 38 -5.54 -14.13 -19.57
N ARG A 39 -6.03 -14.27 -20.80
CA ARG A 39 -7.45 -14.04 -21.12
C ARG A 39 -8.37 -15.00 -20.39
N GLN A 40 -8.00 -16.27 -20.25
CA GLN A 40 -8.79 -17.23 -19.48
C GLN A 40 -8.92 -16.79 -18.03
N ARG A 41 -7.81 -16.37 -17.39
CA ARG A 41 -7.84 -15.88 -16.00
C ARG A 41 -8.67 -14.61 -15.81
N GLU A 42 -8.66 -13.73 -16.80
CA GLU A 42 -9.52 -12.55 -16.78
C GLU A 42 -10.99 -12.94 -16.87
N ARG A 43 -11.35 -13.93 -17.71
CA ARG A 43 -12.70 -14.49 -17.77
C ARG A 43 -13.09 -15.15 -16.46
N ASP A 44 -12.21 -15.95 -15.88
CA ASP A 44 -12.43 -16.63 -14.60
C ASP A 44 -12.72 -15.61 -13.51
N HIS A 45 -11.92 -14.54 -13.41
CA HIS A 45 -12.16 -13.47 -12.45
C HIS A 45 -13.49 -12.75 -12.67
N VAL A 46 -13.82 -12.38 -13.91
CA VAL A 46 -15.09 -11.69 -14.22
C VAL A 46 -16.29 -12.56 -13.89
N ASN A 47 -16.16 -13.87 -14.06
CA ASN A 47 -17.22 -14.84 -13.75
C ASN A 47 -17.20 -15.33 -12.30
N GLY A 48 -16.28 -14.84 -11.46
CA GLY A 48 -16.14 -15.26 -10.06
C GLY A 48 -15.73 -16.73 -9.88
N ILE A 49 -15.04 -17.30 -10.88
CA ILE A 49 -14.59 -18.70 -10.87
C ILE A 49 -13.28 -18.79 -10.08
N GLU A 50 -13.30 -19.49 -8.95
CA GLU A 50 -12.13 -19.77 -8.12
C GLU A 50 -11.81 -21.28 -8.12
N ASN A 51 -10.83 -21.69 -8.93
CA ASN A 51 -10.47 -23.11 -9.09
C ASN A 51 -9.29 -23.56 -8.22
N ASP A 52 -8.68 -22.66 -7.43
CA ASP A 52 -7.43 -22.95 -6.74
C ASP A 52 -7.60 -23.86 -5.54
N THR A 53 -6.89 -24.99 -5.53
CA THR A 53 -6.81 -25.85 -4.35
C THR A 53 -5.83 -25.24 -3.37
N LEU A 54 -6.32 -24.82 -2.20
CA LEU A 54 -5.49 -24.20 -1.18
C LEU A 54 -4.95 -25.24 -0.20
N VAL A 55 -3.65 -25.21 0.07
CA VAL A 55 -2.97 -25.98 1.11
C VAL A 55 -2.34 -25.00 2.07
N GLN A 56 -2.64 -25.13 3.37
CA GLN A 56 -2.19 -24.21 4.42
C GLN A 56 -2.53 -22.72 4.19
N GLY A 57 -3.58 -22.44 3.40
CA GLY A 57 -4.07 -21.09 3.10
C GLY A 57 -3.44 -20.43 1.86
N VAL A 58 -2.70 -21.17 1.03
CA VAL A 58 -2.13 -20.69 -0.24
C VAL A 58 -2.36 -21.73 -1.36
N PRO A 59 -2.43 -21.33 -2.64
CA PRO A 59 -2.61 -22.29 -3.74
C PRO A 59 -1.45 -23.29 -3.83
N SER A 60 -1.81 -24.57 -4.00
CA SER A 60 -0.88 -25.72 -3.96
C SER A 60 0.05 -25.84 -5.16
N ASP A 61 -0.33 -25.31 -6.31
CA ASP A 61 0.37 -25.41 -7.59
C ASP A 61 1.36 -24.25 -7.85
N GLN A 62 1.56 -23.36 -6.89
CA GLN A 62 2.41 -22.18 -7.06
C GLN A 62 3.90 -22.53 -7.20
N ILE A 63 4.59 -21.88 -8.14
CA ILE A 63 6.06 -21.86 -8.17
C ILE A 63 6.63 -21.05 -6.99
N VAL A 64 7.63 -21.63 -6.32
CA VAL A 64 8.38 -21.04 -5.20
C VAL A 64 9.87 -21.36 -5.36
N THR A 65 10.77 -20.54 -4.79
CA THR A 65 12.22 -20.82 -4.87
C THR A 65 12.64 -21.88 -3.87
N GLY A 66 13.50 -22.81 -4.30
CA GLY A 66 14.15 -23.79 -3.43
C GLY A 66 13.37 -25.10 -3.23
N VAL A 67 12.21 -25.25 -3.87
CA VAL A 67 11.51 -26.54 -3.97
C VAL A 67 11.85 -27.13 -5.33
N GLU A 68 12.55 -28.26 -5.34
CA GLU A 68 12.72 -29.06 -6.56
C GLU A 68 11.36 -29.63 -6.94
N ASP A 69 10.93 -29.51 -8.20
CA ASP A 69 9.71 -30.17 -8.66
C ASP A 69 9.95 -31.70 -8.53
N GLU A 70 9.41 -32.34 -7.49
CA GLU A 70 9.53 -33.79 -7.28
C GLU A 70 8.93 -34.61 -8.44
N ASP A 71 8.11 -33.97 -9.28
CA ASP A 71 7.60 -34.51 -10.55
C ASP A 71 8.59 -34.46 -11.73
N ALA A 72 9.86 -34.11 -11.51
CA ALA A 72 10.93 -34.15 -12.52
C ALA A 72 11.25 -35.57 -13.03
N GLY A 73 10.53 -36.60 -12.56
CA GLY A 73 10.49 -37.94 -13.16
C GLY A 73 9.66 -38.04 -14.45
N SER A 74 8.85 -37.03 -14.77
CA SER A 74 8.23 -36.90 -16.09
C SER A 74 8.80 -35.68 -16.81
N SER A 75 9.31 -35.88 -18.02
CA SER A 75 9.88 -34.84 -18.87
C SER A 75 8.84 -33.86 -19.43
N GLN A 76 7.81 -33.49 -18.66
CA GLN A 76 6.85 -32.46 -19.05
C GLN A 76 7.32 -31.12 -18.52
N SER A 77 7.67 -30.22 -19.45
CA SER A 77 7.93 -28.81 -19.13
C SER A 77 6.81 -28.25 -18.26
N THR A 78 7.15 -27.54 -17.17
CA THR A 78 6.17 -26.83 -16.34
C THR A 78 5.18 -26.07 -17.22
N SER A 79 3.88 -26.33 -17.02
CA SER A 79 2.83 -25.78 -17.88
C SER A 79 2.91 -24.26 -17.92
N LEU A 80 2.55 -23.66 -19.06
CA LEU A 80 2.57 -22.21 -19.23
C LEU A 80 1.66 -21.50 -18.20
N GLU A 81 0.56 -22.15 -17.84
CA GLU A 81 -0.35 -21.73 -16.77
C GLU A 81 0.38 -21.59 -15.43
N ARG A 82 1.24 -22.54 -15.07
CA ARG A 82 1.99 -22.48 -13.81
C ARG A 82 3.06 -21.37 -13.79
N LYS A 83 3.65 -21.09 -14.96
CA LYS A 83 4.72 -20.07 -15.11
C LYS A 83 4.21 -18.63 -15.08
N ILE A 84 3.06 -18.38 -15.69
CA ILE A 84 2.47 -17.04 -15.69
C ILE A 84 1.82 -16.84 -14.32
N PRO A 85 2.21 -15.84 -13.51
CA PRO A 85 1.58 -15.62 -12.20
C PRO A 85 0.21 -14.94 -12.33
N LYS A 86 -0.70 -15.15 -11.38
CA LYS A 86 -2.00 -14.46 -11.38
C LYS A 86 -1.86 -13.03 -10.85
N THR A 87 -2.60 -12.09 -11.42
CA THR A 87 -2.63 -10.70 -10.95
C THR A 87 -3.84 -10.47 -10.05
N PRO A 88 -3.69 -10.31 -8.72
CA PRO A 88 -4.78 -9.86 -7.87
C PRO A 88 -5.36 -8.51 -8.32
N TYR A 89 -6.66 -8.35 -8.09
CA TYR A 89 -7.43 -7.16 -8.39
C TYR A 89 -7.59 -6.30 -7.14
N PHE A 90 -7.99 -5.04 -7.32
CA PHE A 90 -8.28 -4.12 -6.24
C PHE A 90 -7.11 -3.94 -5.25
N ARG A 91 -5.86 -3.87 -5.74
CA ARG A 91 -4.67 -3.63 -4.90
C ARG A 91 -4.07 -2.23 -5.10
N ASN A 92 -3.18 -1.82 -4.20
CA ASN A 92 -2.39 -0.59 -4.36
C ASN A 92 -1.21 -0.87 -5.33
N ASN A 93 -0.06 -0.21 -5.18
CA ASN A 93 1.08 -0.43 -6.04
C ASN A 93 1.75 -1.81 -5.79
N LEU A 94 1.76 -2.70 -6.77
CA LEU A 94 2.32 -4.07 -6.62
C LEU A 94 3.72 -4.23 -7.24
N THR A 95 4.36 -3.12 -7.59
CA THR A 95 5.70 -3.15 -8.19
C THR A 95 6.63 -2.14 -7.54
N ALA A 96 7.91 -2.48 -7.41
CA ALA A 96 8.92 -1.57 -6.89
C ALA A 96 10.27 -1.79 -7.57
N LEU A 97 11.10 -0.75 -7.61
CA LEU A 97 12.48 -0.79 -8.07
C LEU A 97 13.40 -0.41 -6.91
N SER A 98 14.42 -1.22 -6.65
CA SER A 98 15.44 -0.87 -5.67
C SER A 98 16.19 0.40 -6.10
N GLN A 99 16.52 1.23 -5.11
CA GLN A 99 17.28 2.47 -5.22
C GLN A 99 18.79 2.24 -5.07
N ARG A 100 19.21 1.07 -4.56
CA ARG A 100 20.62 0.68 -4.38
C ARG A 100 21.08 -0.44 -5.29
N TYR A 101 20.20 -1.40 -5.57
CA TYR A 101 20.50 -2.60 -6.35
C TYR A 101 19.68 -2.63 -7.63
N ASN A 102 20.20 -3.28 -8.67
CA ASN A 102 19.51 -3.52 -9.92
C ASN A 102 18.46 -4.63 -9.77
N LEU A 103 17.48 -4.40 -8.90
CA LEU A 103 16.41 -5.33 -8.60
C LEU A 103 15.06 -4.68 -8.89
N TYR A 104 14.19 -5.45 -9.54
CA TYR A 104 12.80 -5.14 -9.79
C TYR A 104 11.93 -6.17 -9.07
N PHE A 105 10.96 -5.69 -8.32
CA PHE A 105 10.04 -6.49 -7.52
C PHE A 105 8.65 -6.40 -8.13
N ALA A 106 8.01 -7.55 -8.36
CA ALA A 106 6.59 -7.64 -8.70
C ALA A 106 5.93 -8.61 -7.72
N ALA A 107 5.00 -8.12 -6.92
CA ALA A 107 4.16 -8.96 -6.08
C ALA A 107 3.07 -9.59 -6.95
N TYR A 108 2.79 -10.88 -6.75
CA TYR A 108 1.69 -11.63 -7.33
C TYR A 108 1.11 -12.52 -6.23
N GLU A 109 -0.15 -12.32 -5.86
CA GLU A 109 -0.79 -13.05 -4.76
C GLU A 109 0.05 -12.97 -3.46
N ASN A 110 0.51 -14.09 -2.91
CA ASN A 110 1.38 -14.22 -1.73
C ASN A 110 2.89 -14.21 -2.05
N ARG A 111 3.28 -13.95 -3.30
CA ARG A 111 4.66 -14.12 -3.78
C ARG A 111 5.23 -12.81 -4.30
N VAL A 112 6.50 -12.55 -4.04
CA VAL A 112 7.26 -11.46 -4.68
C VAL A 112 8.28 -12.05 -5.62
N PHE A 113 8.08 -11.80 -6.91
CA PHE A 113 9.00 -12.16 -7.96
C PHE A 113 10.08 -11.08 -8.05
N VAL A 114 11.34 -11.49 -7.90
CA VAL A 114 12.51 -10.63 -7.94
C VAL A 114 13.23 -10.86 -9.26
N TYR A 115 13.36 -9.79 -10.03
CA TYR A 115 14.05 -9.77 -11.30
C TYR A 115 15.27 -8.87 -11.24
N ARG A 116 16.30 -9.21 -12.02
CA ARG A 116 17.42 -8.33 -12.36
C ARG A 116 17.25 -7.86 -13.80
N PRO A 117 16.75 -6.63 -14.04
CA PRO A 117 16.60 -6.06 -15.38
C PRO A 117 17.87 -6.15 -16.22
N LYS A 118 17.70 -6.37 -17.53
CA LYS A 118 18.77 -6.57 -18.51
C LYS A 118 18.74 -5.53 -19.63
N GLY A 119 19.92 -5.04 -19.98
CA GLY A 119 20.14 -4.10 -21.08
C GLY A 119 19.73 -2.66 -20.77
N ILE A 120 20.45 -1.70 -21.36
CA ILE A 120 20.13 -0.27 -21.35
C ILE A 120 19.94 0.14 -22.82
N PRO A 121 18.87 0.87 -23.19
CA PRO A 121 17.82 1.45 -22.34
C PRO A 121 16.61 0.53 -22.10
N LYS A 122 16.57 -0.68 -22.70
CA LYS A 122 15.39 -1.56 -22.66
C LYS A 122 14.96 -2.00 -21.25
N GLN A 123 15.93 -2.24 -20.36
CA GLN A 123 15.70 -2.71 -18.98
C GLN A 123 14.72 -3.90 -18.91
N ALA A 124 14.81 -4.81 -19.91
CA ALA A 124 13.88 -5.91 -20.06
C ALA A 124 14.02 -6.89 -18.90
N LEU A 125 12.88 -7.39 -18.41
CA LEU A 125 12.89 -8.45 -17.40
C LEU A 125 13.23 -9.79 -18.06
N PRO A 126 14.07 -10.63 -17.44
CA PRO A 126 14.25 -12.00 -17.92
C PRO A 126 12.93 -12.79 -17.81
N ARG A 127 12.79 -13.85 -18.62
CA ARG A 127 11.60 -14.71 -18.63
C ARG A 127 11.37 -15.37 -17.28
N GLU A 128 12.44 -15.97 -16.74
CA GLU A 128 12.43 -16.58 -15.42
C GLU A 128 12.87 -15.54 -14.36
N PRO A 129 12.18 -15.46 -13.21
CA PRO A 129 12.61 -14.62 -12.11
C PRO A 129 13.94 -15.11 -11.53
N ASN A 130 14.72 -14.20 -10.97
CA ASN A 130 15.99 -14.54 -10.31
C ASN A 130 15.77 -15.13 -8.91
N LEU A 131 14.66 -14.80 -8.28
CA LEU A 131 14.22 -15.31 -6.99
C LEU A 131 12.71 -15.08 -6.85
N ILE A 132 12.00 -16.01 -6.20
CA ILE A 132 10.61 -15.87 -5.78
C ILE A 132 10.59 -15.98 -4.25
N LEU A 133 10.22 -14.88 -3.60
CA LEU A 133 9.96 -14.86 -2.16
C LEU A 133 8.49 -15.22 -1.95
N ALA A 134 8.20 -16.36 -1.33
CA ALA A 134 6.84 -16.80 -1.07
C ALA A 134 6.57 -16.82 0.44
N THR A 135 5.39 -16.36 0.83
CA THR A 135 4.94 -16.40 2.23
C THR A 135 3.68 -17.25 2.36
N LYS A 136 3.44 -17.72 3.59
CA LYS A 136 2.23 -18.43 4.00
C LYS A 136 1.63 -17.73 5.23
N PRO A 137 0.31 -17.78 5.44
CA PRO A 137 -0.30 -17.24 6.64
C PRO A 137 0.17 -18.05 7.87
N ASP A 138 0.48 -17.37 8.99
CA ASP A 138 0.64 -18.06 10.29
C ASP A 138 -0.72 -18.38 10.91
N LYS A 139 -0.67 -19.03 12.08
CA LYS A 139 -1.84 -19.25 12.93
C LYS A 139 -2.63 -17.95 13.15
N ILE A 140 -1.97 -16.81 13.40
CA ILE A 140 -2.66 -15.53 13.62
C ILE A 140 -3.44 -15.10 12.37
N ALA A 141 -2.75 -15.01 11.23
CA ALA A 141 -3.29 -14.55 9.97
C ALA A 141 -4.46 -15.40 9.46
N ARG A 142 -4.41 -16.72 9.66
CA ARG A 142 -5.53 -17.63 9.31
C ARG A 142 -6.80 -17.31 10.11
N HIS A 143 -6.67 -16.95 11.38
CA HIS A 143 -7.81 -16.55 12.21
C HIS A 143 -8.29 -15.13 11.90
N ILE A 144 -7.37 -14.21 11.56
CA ILE A 144 -7.74 -12.84 11.20
C ILE A 144 -8.54 -12.82 9.88
N GLY A 145 -8.10 -13.55 8.86
CA GLY A 145 -8.76 -13.55 7.55
C GLY A 145 -8.64 -12.21 6.82
N GLY A 146 -9.21 -12.12 5.61
CA GLY A 146 -9.09 -10.96 4.74
C GLY A 146 -10.41 -10.28 4.40
N THR A 147 -10.34 -9.13 3.74
CA THR A 147 -11.53 -8.35 3.35
C THR A 147 -11.86 -8.44 1.86
N LEU A 148 -10.89 -8.82 1.03
CA LEU A 148 -11.02 -8.84 -0.43
C LEU A 148 -11.24 -10.26 -0.97
N SER A 149 -10.62 -11.26 -0.34
CA SER A 149 -10.90 -12.67 -0.60
C SER A 149 -11.03 -13.40 0.72
N LEU A 150 -12.21 -13.98 0.97
CA LEU A 150 -12.47 -14.78 2.16
C LEU A 150 -11.74 -16.13 2.09
N ARG A 151 -11.63 -16.70 0.89
CA ARG A 151 -10.98 -17.99 0.65
C ARG A 151 -9.46 -17.89 0.65
N PHE A 152 -8.92 -16.91 -0.06
CA PHE A 152 -7.48 -16.70 -0.20
C PHE A 152 -7.10 -15.30 0.27
N SER A 153 -7.16 -15.07 1.59
CA SER A 153 -6.87 -13.77 2.21
C SER A 153 -5.37 -13.43 2.29
N HIS A 154 -4.48 -14.42 2.21
CA HIS A 154 -3.03 -14.20 2.29
C HIS A 154 -2.47 -13.66 0.97
N GLN A 155 -3.01 -12.56 0.47
CA GLN A 155 -2.58 -11.92 -0.77
C GLN A 155 -2.05 -10.51 -0.50
N ILE A 156 -0.98 -10.13 -1.20
CA ILE A 156 -0.33 -8.84 -1.07
C ILE A 156 -1.24 -7.73 -1.61
N ASN A 157 -1.37 -6.66 -0.83
CA ASN A 157 -2.10 -5.44 -1.18
C ASN A 157 -1.17 -4.33 -1.68
N HIS A 158 0.06 -4.25 -1.18
CA HIS A 158 1.03 -3.21 -1.52
C HIS A 158 2.44 -3.70 -1.23
N ILE A 159 3.40 -3.33 -2.08
CA ILE A 159 4.83 -3.41 -1.77
C ILE A 159 5.51 -2.06 -1.89
N ALA A 160 6.49 -1.81 -1.05
CA ALA A 160 7.32 -0.61 -1.13
C ALA A 160 8.78 -0.93 -0.79
N VAL A 161 9.69 -0.17 -1.38
CA VAL A 161 11.11 -0.17 -1.00
C VAL A 161 11.47 1.18 -0.38
N GLY A 162 12.36 1.15 0.59
CA GLY A 162 12.83 2.36 1.26
C GLY A 162 14.01 2.05 2.16
N PHE A 163 14.67 3.10 2.65
CA PHE A 163 15.79 2.95 3.56
C PHE A 163 15.29 2.93 5.01
N LEU A 164 15.75 1.95 5.79
CA LEU A 164 15.60 1.87 7.24
C LEU A 164 16.98 2.07 7.87
N GLY A 165 17.33 3.34 8.14
CA GLY A 165 18.70 3.73 8.48
C GLY A 165 19.63 3.65 7.26
N ARG A 166 20.61 2.74 7.30
CA ARG A 166 21.59 2.56 6.21
C ARG A 166 21.26 1.40 5.26
N GLU A 167 20.30 0.56 5.66
CA GLU A 167 19.90 -0.61 4.88
C GLU A 167 18.64 -0.28 4.09
N GLU A 168 18.62 -0.68 2.82
CA GLU A 168 17.39 -0.67 2.04
C GLU A 168 16.59 -1.95 2.33
N ILE A 169 15.28 -1.80 2.49
CA ILE A 169 14.35 -2.88 2.76
C ILE A 169 13.23 -2.92 1.72
N LEU A 170 12.70 -4.11 1.50
CA LEU A 170 11.43 -4.36 0.81
C LEU A 170 10.39 -4.68 1.88
N VAL A 171 9.24 -4.00 1.87
CA VAL A 171 8.10 -4.27 2.74
C VAL A 171 6.93 -4.74 1.88
N SER A 172 6.24 -5.79 2.33
CA SER A 172 4.97 -6.26 1.75
C SER A 172 3.89 -6.35 2.82
N VAL A 173 2.67 -5.95 2.47
CA VAL A 173 1.50 -5.96 3.35
C VAL A 173 0.34 -6.72 2.69
N TYR A 174 -0.44 -7.44 3.49
CA TYR A 174 -1.39 -8.46 3.01
C TYR A 174 -2.82 -8.17 3.45
N ASP A 175 -3.78 -8.73 2.72
CA ASP A 175 -5.21 -8.60 3.02
C ASP A 175 -5.62 -9.28 4.33
N ASP A 176 -4.84 -10.24 4.83
CA ASP A 176 -5.02 -10.82 6.17
C ASP A 176 -4.34 -10.04 7.32
N GLY A 177 -3.88 -8.83 7.03
CA GLY A 177 -3.19 -7.96 7.98
C GLY A 177 -1.71 -8.30 8.18
N SER A 178 -1.16 -9.34 7.51
CA SER A 178 0.26 -9.68 7.64
C SER A 178 1.17 -8.61 7.04
N VAL A 179 2.36 -8.46 7.62
CA VAL A 179 3.42 -7.54 7.20
C VAL A 179 4.75 -8.27 7.23
N PHE A 180 5.49 -8.21 6.14
CA PHE A 180 6.84 -8.76 6.04
C PHE A 180 7.84 -7.71 5.59
N ALA A 181 9.07 -7.75 6.12
CA ALA A 181 10.16 -6.92 5.62
C ALA A 181 11.45 -7.71 5.41
N TYR A 182 12.10 -7.46 4.27
CA TYR A 182 13.33 -8.12 3.83
C TYR A 182 14.44 -7.09 3.61
N TYR A 183 15.68 -7.43 3.95
CA TYR A 183 16.84 -6.64 3.53
C TYR A 183 17.14 -6.89 2.06
N THR A 184 17.08 -5.85 1.21
CA THR A 184 17.37 -5.99 -0.23
C THR A 184 18.82 -6.40 -0.48
N ARG A 185 19.74 -6.06 0.42
CA ARG A 185 21.13 -6.55 0.42
C ARG A 185 21.23 -8.07 0.49
N LYS A 186 20.44 -8.73 1.35
CA LYS A 186 20.43 -10.21 1.45
C LYS A 186 19.91 -10.84 0.16
N ILE A 187 18.87 -10.24 -0.44
CA ILE A 187 18.32 -10.65 -1.73
C ILE A 187 19.36 -10.51 -2.86
N ALA A 188 20.02 -9.35 -2.96
CA ALA A 188 21.03 -9.08 -3.98
C ALA A 188 22.20 -10.08 -3.90
N LYS A 189 22.74 -10.30 -2.69
CA LYS A 189 23.83 -11.26 -2.45
C LYS A 189 23.45 -12.69 -2.83
N TYR A 190 22.22 -13.11 -2.51
CA TYR A 190 21.71 -14.43 -2.89
C TYR A 190 21.66 -14.61 -4.41
N ILE A 191 21.11 -13.63 -5.13
CA ILE A 191 21.01 -13.64 -6.60
C ILE A 191 22.40 -13.65 -7.24
N GLU A 192 23.34 -12.85 -6.76
CA GLU A 192 24.73 -12.82 -7.26
C GLU A 192 25.43 -14.17 -7.08
N ARG A 193 25.23 -14.80 -5.92
CA ARG A 193 25.83 -16.10 -5.62
C ARG A 193 25.28 -17.18 -6.54
N ILE A 194 23.96 -17.26 -6.72
CA ILE A 194 23.36 -18.22 -7.66
C ILE A 194 23.89 -17.99 -9.07
N ALA A 195 23.98 -16.74 -9.50
CA ALA A 195 24.53 -16.40 -10.81
C ALA A 195 26.00 -16.80 -10.98
N SER A 196 26.78 -16.90 -9.89
CA SER A 196 28.18 -17.36 -9.91
C SER A 196 28.33 -18.89 -9.98
N GLY A 197 27.24 -19.65 -9.91
CA GLY A 197 27.28 -21.13 -9.93
C GLY A 197 27.69 -21.76 -8.60
N CYS A 198 27.76 -20.97 -7.53
CA CYS A 198 28.03 -21.48 -6.18
C CYS A 198 26.85 -22.34 -5.71
N ARG A 199 27.12 -23.62 -5.45
CA ARG A 199 26.15 -24.66 -5.11
C ARG A 199 25.89 -24.81 -3.60
N ASP A 200 26.48 -23.94 -2.77
CA ASP A 200 26.28 -24.04 -1.33
C ASP A 200 24.80 -23.82 -0.96
N PRO A 201 24.21 -24.69 -0.12
CA PRO A 201 22.82 -24.67 0.29
C PRO A 201 22.57 -23.59 1.35
N ASN A 202 22.92 -22.34 1.07
CA ASN A 202 22.51 -21.27 1.98
C ASN A 202 21.03 -20.96 1.73
N PRO A 203 20.24 -20.81 2.80
CA PRO A 203 18.79 -20.66 2.69
C PRO A 203 18.40 -19.43 1.88
N VAL A 204 17.23 -19.52 1.25
CA VAL A 204 16.54 -18.40 0.62
C VAL A 204 16.46 -17.23 1.62
N PRO A 205 16.71 -15.98 1.21
CA PRO A 205 16.69 -14.84 2.13
C PRO A 205 15.37 -14.74 2.89
N THR A 206 15.44 -14.89 4.22
CA THR A 206 14.27 -14.72 5.10
C THR A 206 14.05 -13.27 5.48
N TYR A 207 12.82 -12.96 5.87
CA TYR A 207 12.40 -11.68 6.41
C TYR A 207 13.05 -11.43 7.78
N PHE A 208 13.26 -10.16 8.13
CA PHE A 208 13.70 -9.77 9.48
C PHE A 208 12.55 -9.22 10.34
N LEU A 209 11.43 -8.87 9.70
CA LEU A 209 10.19 -8.46 10.35
C LEU A 209 9.06 -9.33 9.83
N ARG A 210 8.28 -9.88 10.76
CA ARG A 210 6.97 -10.49 10.52
C ARG A 210 6.03 -10.02 11.61
N GLU A 211 4.98 -9.34 11.19
CA GLU A 211 3.99 -8.74 12.08
C GLU A 211 2.58 -8.85 11.49
N ASN A 212 1.56 -8.62 12.32
CA ASN A 212 0.18 -8.52 11.86
C ASN A 212 -0.49 -7.26 12.46
N VAL A 213 -1.24 -6.52 11.65
CA VAL A 213 -1.92 -5.26 12.04
C VAL A 213 -3.42 -5.41 12.27
N GLY A 214 -3.91 -6.64 12.31
CA GLY A 214 -5.22 -7.04 12.84
C GLY A 214 -6.31 -7.23 11.80
N ILE A 215 -6.22 -6.60 10.64
CA ILE A 215 -7.08 -6.84 9.47
C ILE A 215 -6.48 -6.09 8.27
N SER A 216 -6.61 -6.61 7.06
CA SER A 216 -6.29 -5.98 5.76
C SER A 216 -5.38 -4.75 5.81
N ALA A 217 -4.10 -4.98 5.56
CA ALA A 217 -3.05 -3.97 5.58
C ALA A 217 -2.87 -3.33 4.18
N TRP A 218 -2.60 -2.02 4.12
CA TRP A 218 -2.65 -1.25 2.86
C TRP A 218 -1.51 -0.25 2.66
N GLY A 219 -1.51 0.84 3.43
CA GLY A 219 -0.52 1.90 3.29
C GLY A 219 0.83 1.49 3.89
N ILE A 220 1.92 1.87 3.24
CA ILE A 220 3.29 1.64 3.71
C ILE A 220 4.04 2.98 3.67
N ALA A 221 4.65 3.38 4.78
CA ALA A 221 5.70 4.40 4.79
C ALA A 221 6.93 3.89 5.56
N ILE A 222 8.11 4.13 5.00
CA ILE A 222 9.39 3.73 5.58
C ILE A 222 10.18 5.00 5.82
N HIS A 223 10.58 5.24 7.08
CA HIS A 223 11.35 6.42 7.43
C HIS A 223 12.80 6.08 7.74
N GLN A 224 13.71 6.72 7.01
CA GLN A 224 15.13 6.43 7.05
C GLN A 224 15.78 6.86 8.36
N LYS A 225 15.63 8.13 8.76
CA LYS A 225 16.39 8.69 9.89
C LYS A 225 15.90 8.15 11.23
N SER A 226 14.58 8.12 11.45
CA SER A 226 13.97 7.59 12.69
C SER A 226 13.85 6.07 12.73
N ARG A 227 14.19 5.38 11.63
CA ARG A 227 14.11 3.91 11.48
C ARG A 227 12.72 3.37 11.86
N LEU A 228 11.69 3.87 11.16
CA LEU A 228 10.28 3.49 11.37
C LEU A 228 9.69 2.82 10.14
N ILE A 229 8.75 1.91 10.36
CA ILE A 229 7.85 1.39 9.33
C ILE A 229 6.43 1.66 9.81
N ALA A 230 5.67 2.47 9.07
CA ALA A 230 4.28 2.78 9.38
C ALA A 230 3.36 2.06 8.39
N ILE A 231 2.40 1.31 8.93
CA ILE A 231 1.44 0.51 8.17
C ILE A 231 0.02 0.94 8.55
N SER A 232 -0.83 1.19 7.56
CA SER A 232 -2.25 1.39 7.81
C SER A 232 -3.05 0.13 7.54
N SER A 233 -4.25 0.06 8.13
CA SER A 233 -5.13 -1.09 8.03
C SER A 233 -6.60 -0.69 7.98
N ASN A 234 -7.46 -1.65 7.63
CA ASN A 234 -8.92 -1.50 7.74
C ASN A 234 -9.42 -1.44 9.20
N LYS A 235 -8.51 -1.53 10.18
CA LYS A 235 -8.78 -1.24 11.59
C LYS A 235 -8.92 0.27 11.86
N ARG A 236 -8.77 1.12 10.84
CA ARG A 236 -8.89 2.59 10.93
C ARG A 236 -7.88 3.19 11.91
N GLU A 237 -6.71 2.56 11.96
CA GLU A 237 -5.56 3.01 12.72
C GLU A 237 -4.28 2.82 11.89
N VAL A 238 -3.27 3.62 12.23
CA VAL A 238 -1.91 3.44 11.74
C VAL A 238 -1.09 2.77 12.84
N THR A 239 -0.42 1.68 12.47
CA THR A 239 0.56 1.01 13.32
C THR A 239 1.96 1.40 12.89
N VAL A 240 2.73 2.03 13.78
CA VAL A 240 4.14 2.38 13.54
C VAL A 240 5.02 1.40 14.29
N PHE A 241 5.80 0.64 13.55
CA PHE A 241 6.84 -0.24 14.05
C PHE A 241 8.12 0.56 14.25
N ALA A 242 8.54 0.65 15.51
CA ALA A 242 9.68 1.40 15.92
C ALA A 242 10.69 0.43 16.57
N PHE A 243 11.80 0.14 15.89
CA PHE A 243 12.86 -0.77 16.36
C PHE A 243 13.77 -0.21 17.45
N GLY A 244 14.20 -1.04 18.41
CA GLY A 244 15.16 -0.64 19.43
C GLY A 244 16.48 -0.11 18.85
N LEU A 245 17.07 0.88 19.52
CA LEU A 245 18.33 1.52 19.13
C LEU A 245 19.42 1.22 20.16
N SER A 246 20.58 0.76 19.71
CA SER A 246 21.75 0.55 20.58
C SER A 246 22.33 1.86 21.11
N ARG A 247 22.18 2.95 20.34
CA ARG A 247 22.51 4.31 20.74
C ARG A 247 21.43 5.25 20.20
N LEU A 248 20.84 6.05 21.08
CA LEU A 248 19.94 7.12 20.68
C LEU A 248 20.77 8.23 20.01
N PRO A 249 20.36 8.76 18.85
CA PRO A 249 21.01 9.93 18.27
C PRO A 249 20.99 11.10 19.26
N GLU A 250 22.10 11.84 19.38
CA GLU A 250 22.22 12.97 20.31
C GLU A 250 21.14 14.03 20.07
N ASP A 251 20.82 14.28 18.80
CA ASP A 251 19.72 15.16 18.39
C ASP A 251 18.36 14.72 18.99
N MET A 252 18.08 13.41 19.02
CA MET A 252 16.86 12.87 19.63
C MET A 252 16.88 12.97 21.16
N ASP A 253 18.05 12.82 21.78
CA ASP A 253 18.23 12.92 23.23
C ASP A 253 18.13 14.37 23.75
N SER A 254 18.50 15.35 22.90
CA SER A 254 18.52 16.78 23.21
C SER A 254 17.14 17.45 23.31
N HIS A 255 16.05 16.72 23.06
CA HIS A 255 14.70 17.25 23.13
C HIS A 255 14.30 17.55 24.58
N ALA A 256 14.60 18.78 25.02
CA ALA A 256 14.13 19.40 26.26
C ALA A 256 12.62 19.69 26.23
N ARG A 257 11.81 18.70 25.85
CA ARG A 257 10.35 18.76 25.97
C ARG A 257 9.98 18.33 27.39
N HIS A 258 8.98 18.96 28.00
CA HIS A 258 8.31 18.40 29.19
C HIS A 258 7.57 17.14 28.75
N LEU A 259 8.31 16.03 28.63
CA LEU A 259 7.77 14.76 28.20
C LEU A 259 7.06 14.10 29.38
N ASP A 260 5.89 13.54 29.13
CA ASP A 260 5.27 12.61 30.07
C ASP A 260 6.09 11.30 30.17
N PHE A 261 5.89 10.53 31.23
CA PHE A 261 6.61 9.27 31.49
C PHE A 261 6.52 8.29 30.32
N CYS A 262 5.33 8.14 29.73
CA CYS A 262 5.09 7.24 28.60
C CYS A 262 5.85 7.71 27.34
N GLU A 263 5.84 9.01 27.05
CA GLU A 263 6.57 9.62 25.92
C GLU A 263 8.08 9.39 26.06
N ARG A 264 8.64 9.61 27.26
CA ARG A 264 10.06 9.35 27.54
C ARG A 264 10.44 7.89 27.30
N SER A 265 9.56 6.97 27.67
CA SER A 265 9.82 5.54 27.58
C SER A 265 9.90 5.07 26.13
N VAL A 266 8.98 5.51 25.28
CA VAL A 266 8.99 5.19 23.86
C VAL A 266 10.14 5.89 23.12
N LEU A 267 10.41 7.18 23.40
CA LEU A 267 11.45 7.97 22.75
C LEU A 267 12.87 7.55 23.09
N LYS A 268 13.11 6.90 24.23
CA LYS A 268 14.41 6.28 24.55
C LYS A 268 14.76 5.12 23.63
N ARG A 269 13.76 4.50 22.99
CA ARG A 269 13.92 3.39 22.02
C ARG A 269 14.82 2.24 22.54
N LYS A 270 14.78 1.96 23.85
CA LYS A 270 15.53 0.82 24.47
C LYS A 270 14.93 -0.56 24.13
N ARG A 271 13.67 -0.58 23.72
CA ARG A 271 12.91 -1.77 23.31
C ARG A 271 12.30 -1.55 21.93
N ASN A 272 11.78 -2.60 21.34
CA ASN A 272 10.98 -2.49 20.13
C ASN A 272 9.53 -2.10 20.47
N TRP A 273 8.96 -1.17 19.72
CA TRP A 273 7.66 -0.59 20.02
C TRP A 273 6.70 -0.72 18.85
N ARG A 274 5.49 -1.21 19.15
CA ARG A 274 4.30 -1.05 18.32
C ARG A 274 3.57 0.21 18.79
N ILE A 275 3.50 1.23 17.95
CA ILE A 275 2.75 2.46 18.25
C ILE A 275 1.43 2.41 17.49
N CYS A 276 0.30 2.38 18.19
CA CYS A 276 -1.04 2.28 17.58
C CYS A 276 -1.78 3.62 17.65
N ILE A 277 -2.05 4.19 16.48
CA ILE A 277 -2.57 5.54 16.32
C ILE A 277 -3.92 5.48 15.60
N PRO A 278 -5.05 5.46 16.33
CA PRO A 278 -6.37 5.45 15.72
C PRO A 278 -6.70 6.80 15.07
N LEU A 279 -7.52 6.77 14.01
CA LEU A 279 -8.12 7.97 13.46
C LEU A 279 -9.13 8.57 14.45
N GLY A 280 -9.55 9.81 14.19
CA GLY A 280 -10.61 10.45 14.98
C GLY A 280 -12.02 10.10 14.50
N GLU A 281 -13.01 10.78 15.08
CA GLU A 281 -14.42 10.57 14.73
C GLU A 281 -14.69 10.81 13.24
N GLY A 282 -15.36 9.87 12.58
CA GLY A 282 -15.58 9.88 11.12
C GLY A 282 -14.46 9.30 10.26
N GLY A 283 -13.35 8.83 10.85
CA GLY A 283 -12.26 8.17 10.11
C GLY A 283 -12.65 6.79 9.56
N HIS A 284 -12.04 6.44 8.42
CA HIS A 284 -12.30 5.18 7.71
C HIS A 284 -11.00 4.49 7.23
N ASN A 285 -11.14 3.39 6.46
CA ASN A 285 -10.03 2.64 5.85
C ASN A 285 -9.03 3.56 5.15
N ILE A 286 -7.75 3.25 5.31
CA ILE A 286 -6.64 4.13 4.95
C ILE A 286 -5.81 3.45 3.86
N PRO A 287 -6.04 3.72 2.57
CA PRO A 287 -5.30 3.08 1.47
C PRO A 287 -3.83 3.51 1.41
N ASN A 288 -3.49 4.70 1.92
CA ASN A 288 -2.15 5.25 1.84
C ASN A 288 -1.84 6.23 2.98
N LEU A 289 -0.55 6.32 3.35
CA LEU A 289 -0.05 7.17 4.40
C LEU A 289 1.37 7.66 4.09
N SER A 290 1.78 8.75 4.72
CA SER A 290 3.11 9.34 4.65
C SER A 290 3.59 9.74 6.05
N LEU A 291 4.90 9.93 6.21
CA LEU A 291 5.52 10.39 7.45
C LEU A 291 5.99 11.84 7.26
N TRP A 292 5.84 12.65 8.30
CA TRP A 292 6.21 14.07 8.30
C TRP A 292 7.33 14.32 9.30
N ASP A 293 8.44 14.86 8.80
CA ASP A 293 9.65 15.10 9.56
C ASP A 293 9.69 16.47 10.25
N ASP A 294 10.29 16.50 11.45
CA ASP A 294 10.68 17.72 12.17
C ASP A 294 11.85 18.46 11.48
N HIS A 295 12.37 19.54 12.09
CA HIS A 295 13.45 20.36 11.50
C HIS A 295 14.80 19.64 11.45
N GLN A 296 14.94 18.57 12.23
CA GLN A 296 16.13 17.73 12.22
C GLN A 296 15.99 16.60 11.20
N GLY A 297 14.80 16.35 10.63
CA GLY A 297 14.55 15.26 9.71
C GLY A 297 14.15 13.96 10.41
N TYR A 298 13.65 14.01 11.65
CA TYR A 298 13.05 12.86 12.33
C TYR A 298 11.53 12.89 12.14
N ALA A 299 10.94 11.74 11.80
CA ALA A 299 9.50 11.59 11.71
C ALA A 299 8.81 11.95 13.04
N GLU A 300 7.94 12.94 12.99
CA GLU A 300 7.17 13.47 14.12
C GLU A 300 5.69 13.08 14.01
N LYS A 301 5.14 13.10 12.79
CA LYS A 301 3.72 12.89 12.52
C LYS A 301 3.49 11.87 11.41
N VAL A 302 2.31 11.25 11.45
CA VAL A 302 1.76 10.46 10.34
C VAL A 302 0.71 11.31 9.63
N VAL A 303 0.72 11.27 8.31
CA VAL A 303 -0.34 11.82 7.45
C VAL A 303 -1.04 10.65 6.76
N ALA A 304 -2.30 10.41 7.08
CA ALA A 304 -3.11 9.31 6.53
C ALA A 304 -4.26 9.86 5.69
N ASN A 305 -4.48 9.31 4.50
CA ASN A 305 -5.64 9.67 3.67
C ASN A 305 -6.63 8.51 3.70
N ASP A 306 -7.86 8.77 4.11
CA ASP A 306 -8.90 7.74 4.17
C ASP A 306 -9.77 7.72 2.93
N ILE A 307 -10.52 6.63 2.77
CA ILE A 307 -11.42 6.42 1.63
C ILE A 307 -12.63 7.36 1.61
N TYR A 308 -12.90 8.13 2.68
CA TYR A 308 -13.91 9.19 2.66
C TYR A 308 -13.34 10.54 2.22
N GLY A 309 -12.07 10.55 1.78
CA GLY A 309 -11.39 11.73 1.28
C GLY A 309 -10.92 12.67 2.39
N THR A 310 -10.91 12.21 3.64
CA THR A 310 -10.39 12.97 4.78
C THR A 310 -8.92 12.61 5.00
N THR A 311 -8.09 13.65 5.11
CA THR A 311 -6.69 13.50 5.49
C THR A 311 -6.52 13.80 6.97
N TRP A 312 -5.80 12.94 7.65
CA TRP A 312 -5.58 12.94 9.09
C TRP A 312 -4.10 13.16 9.38
N ILE A 313 -3.80 14.11 10.24
CA ILE A 313 -2.45 14.36 10.74
C ILE A 313 -2.43 13.96 12.21
N LEU A 314 -1.58 12.99 12.53
CA LEU A 314 -1.58 12.29 13.81
C LEU A 314 -0.18 12.34 14.44
N ASP A 315 -0.11 12.62 15.74
CA ASP A 315 1.15 12.57 16.48
C ASP A 315 1.61 11.12 16.68
N ILE A 316 2.90 10.87 16.40
CA ILE A 316 3.53 9.56 16.66
C ILE A 316 3.88 9.44 18.14
N TRP A 317 4.43 10.52 18.70
CA TRP A 317 5.09 10.49 20.01
C TRP A 317 4.23 11.10 21.11
N LYS A 318 3.57 12.21 20.81
CA LYS A 318 2.88 13.05 21.81
C LYS A 318 1.58 12.40 22.29
N ALA A 319 1.39 12.35 23.59
CA ALA A 319 0.23 11.73 24.21
C ALA A 319 -0.98 12.67 24.25
N GLY A 320 -2.18 12.09 24.12
CA GLY A 320 -3.46 12.77 24.38
C GLY A 320 -3.79 13.91 23.42
N THR A 321 -3.25 13.91 22.20
CA THR A 321 -3.53 14.96 21.20
C THR A 321 -4.66 14.58 20.26
N ALA A 322 -5.45 15.59 19.89
CA ALA A 322 -6.52 15.48 18.92
C ALA A 322 -5.94 15.28 17.50
N PRO A 323 -6.57 14.45 16.65
CA PRO A 323 -6.24 14.38 15.22
C PRO A 323 -6.53 15.71 14.53
N PHE A 324 -5.60 16.19 13.71
CA PHE A 324 -5.85 17.34 12.85
C PHE A 324 -6.42 16.86 11.51
N LYS A 325 -7.58 17.39 11.12
CA LYS A 325 -8.34 16.92 9.95
C LYS A 325 -8.27 17.92 8.80
N ILE A 326 -8.09 17.41 7.59
CA ILE A 326 -8.20 18.17 6.34
C ILE A 326 -9.19 17.45 5.43
N SER A 327 -10.39 17.98 5.33
CA SER A 327 -11.43 17.44 4.44
C SER A 327 -11.09 17.69 2.96
N HIS A 328 -11.68 16.88 2.09
CA HIS A 328 -11.71 17.16 0.65
C HIS A 328 -12.48 18.46 0.36
N ARG A 329 -12.08 19.21 -0.68
CA ARG A 329 -12.69 20.51 -1.02
C ARG A 329 -14.17 20.45 -1.38
N ALA A 330 -14.60 19.34 -1.99
CA ALA A 330 -15.98 19.10 -2.39
C ALA A 330 -16.83 18.48 -1.28
N ASN A 331 -16.29 18.32 -0.06
CA ASN A 331 -17.03 17.76 1.05
C ASN A 331 -18.16 18.71 1.49
N VAL A 332 -19.40 18.23 1.43
CA VAL A 332 -20.59 18.95 1.91
C VAL A 332 -21.00 18.36 3.26
N GLN A 333 -20.92 19.16 4.33
CA GLN A 333 -21.37 18.76 5.66
C GLN A 333 -22.86 18.37 5.64
N GLY A 334 -23.20 17.22 6.22
CA GLY A 334 -24.57 16.72 6.31
C GLY A 334 -25.06 15.89 5.10
N GLN A 335 -24.25 15.71 4.05
CA GLN A 335 -24.52 14.74 2.99
C GLN A 335 -23.79 13.41 3.21
N TRP A 336 -24.41 12.30 2.80
CA TRP A 336 -23.86 10.96 2.91
C TRP A 336 -22.48 10.83 2.24
N ALA A 337 -21.52 10.21 2.93
CA ALA A 337 -20.12 10.11 2.52
C ALA A 337 -19.89 9.48 1.12
N PHE A 338 -20.84 8.69 0.60
CA PHE A 338 -20.79 8.07 -0.72
C PHE A 338 -20.83 9.06 -1.91
N ARG A 339 -21.04 10.35 -1.65
CA ARG A 339 -20.97 11.42 -2.68
C ARG A 339 -19.63 12.17 -2.69
N ASN A 340 -18.75 11.91 -1.73
CA ASN A 340 -17.44 12.57 -1.68
C ASN A 340 -16.40 11.78 -2.48
N PRO A 341 -15.49 12.46 -3.21
CA PRO A 341 -14.38 11.79 -3.88
C PRO A 341 -13.55 10.95 -2.90
N MET A 342 -13.34 9.67 -3.22
CA MET A 342 -12.60 8.78 -2.32
C MET A 342 -11.11 9.11 -2.30
N GLY A 343 -10.51 9.19 -1.11
CA GLY A 343 -9.08 9.42 -0.94
C GLY A 343 -8.27 8.16 -1.22
N TRP A 344 -7.15 8.30 -1.93
CA TRP A 344 -6.32 7.16 -2.35
C TRP A 344 -4.84 7.29 -1.99
N GLY A 345 -4.17 8.38 -2.39
CA GLY A 345 -2.75 8.60 -2.16
C GLY A 345 -2.47 9.86 -1.34
N VAL A 346 -1.38 9.86 -0.58
CA VAL A 346 -0.88 11.05 0.11
C VAL A 346 0.63 11.01 0.24
N ILE A 347 1.28 12.14 0.02
CA ILE A 347 2.70 12.31 0.26
C ILE A 347 3.00 13.69 0.83
N VAL A 348 3.85 13.73 1.85
CA VAL A 348 4.44 14.97 2.37
C VAL A 348 5.70 15.26 1.58
N LEU A 349 5.71 16.40 0.89
CA LEU A 349 6.83 16.84 0.06
C LEU A 349 7.63 17.91 0.80
N PRO A 350 8.93 17.69 1.07
CA PRO A 350 9.79 18.72 1.66
C PRO A 350 10.09 19.83 0.65
N TYR A 351 10.45 21.02 1.14
CA TYR A 351 10.69 22.22 0.34
C TYR A 351 11.74 22.04 -0.77
N GLU A 352 12.70 21.13 -0.58
CA GLU A 352 13.75 20.75 -1.52
C GLU A 352 13.21 20.01 -2.75
N SER A 353 12.02 19.39 -2.64
CA SER A 353 11.34 18.74 -3.76
C SER A 353 10.75 19.73 -4.78
N PHE A 354 10.72 21.02 -4.46
CA PHE A 354 10.04 22.03 -5.26
C PHE A 354 11.02 22.85 -6.09
N LEU A 355 10.74 22.94 -7.39
CA LEU A 355 11.55 23.75 -8.29
C LEU A 355 11.14 25.22 -8.29
N PRO A 356 12.11 26.15 -8.31
CA PRO A 356 11.82 27.57 -8.40
C PRO A 356 11.21 27.91 -9.77
N ALA A 357 9.96 28.33 -9.78
CA ALA A 357 9.23 28.79 -10.95
C ALA A 357 9.33 30.32 -11.08
N ARG A 358 9.67 30.79 -12.30
CA ARG A 358 9.83 32.22 -12.62
C ARG A 358 8.63 32.81 -13.38
N SER A 359 7.73 31.95 -13.84
CA SER A 359 6.49 32.31 -14.56
C SER A 359 5.31 31.47 -14.04
N VAL A 360 4.07 31.90 -14.33
CA VAL A 360 2.87 31.10 -14.04
C VAL A 360 2.89 29.77 -14.80
N THR A 361 3.41 29.78 -16.03
CA THR A 361 3.51 28.56 -16.85
C THR A 361 4.47 27.53 -16.25
N ASP A 362 5.59 27.98 -15.67
CA ASP A 362 6.48 27.09 -14.91
C ASP A 362 5.82 26.61 -13.62
N LEU A 363 5.05 27.49 -12.95
CA LEU A 363 4.44 27.22 -11.65
C LEU A 363 3.26 26.25 -11.76
N LEU A 364 2.37 26.43 -12.72
CA LEU A 364 1.06 25.77 -12.82
C LEU A 364 0.82 25.05 -14.15
N GLY A 365 1.68 25.24 -15.17
CA GLY A 365 1.47 24.66 -16.49
C GLY A 365 0.41 25.35 -17.34
N MET A 366 -0.02 26.56 -16.99
CA MET A 366 -1.02 27.33 -17.72
C MET A 366 -0.64 28.80 -17.85
N GLU A 367 -1.40 29.57 -18.62
CA GLU A 367 -1.22 31.02 -18.70
C GLU A 367 -1.85 31.73 -17.51
N GLU A 368 -1.38 32.93 -17.22
CA GLU A 368 -1.90 33.75 -16.14
C GLU A 368 -3.37 34.13 -16.33
N SER A 369 -3.79 34.34 -17.58
CA SER A 369 -5.19 34.59 -17.94
C SER A 369 -6.12 33.39 -17.70
N ASP A 370 -5.56 32.19 -17.54
CA ASP A 370 -6.32 30.96 -17.27
C ASP A 370 -6.48 30.70 -15.77
N ILE A 371 -5.86 31.51 -14.89
CA ILE A 371 -5.98 31.35 -13.44
C ILE A 371 -7.43 31.63 -13.02
N MET A 372 -8.10 30.57 -12.56
CA MET A 372 -9.39 30.66 -11.90
C MET A 372 -9.18 30.55 -10.39
N ASN A 373 -9.57 31.59 -9.66
CA ASN A 373 -9.50 31.63 -8.20
C ASN A 373 -10.91 31.66 -7.59
N ALA A 374 -11.19 30.73 -6.70
CA ALA A 374 -12.41 30.78 -5.89
C ALA A 374 -12.08 30.68 -4.40
N LYS A 375 -13.02 31.15 -3.57
CA LYS A 375 -12.94 31.12 -2.12
C LYS A 375 -14.17 30.40 -1.60
N ASN A 376 -13.96 29.33 -0.85
CA ASN A 376 -14.99 28.65 -0.08
C ASN A 376 -14.77 28.91 1.40
N SER A 377 -15.87 29.07 2.14
CA SER A 377 -15.87 29.22 3.59
C SER A 377 -15.21 28.05 4.33
N HIS A 378 -15.29 26.82 3.79
CA HIS A 378 -14.80 25.59 4.42
C HIS A 378 -13.40 25.15 3.95
N ALA A 379 -13.11 25.26 2.65
CA ALA A 379 -11.86 24.76 2.07
C ALA A 379 -10.82 25.85 1.78
N GLY A 380 -11.12 27.11 2.08
CA GLY A 380 -10.22 28.23 1.90
C GLY A 380 -10.16 28.71 0.45
N ARG A 381 -9.00 29.23 0.03
CA ARG A 381 -8.75 29.68 -1.34
C ARG A 381 -8.17 28.53 -2.16
N TRP A 382 -8.52 28.46 -3.44
CA TRP A 382 -7.97 27.46 -4.33
C TRP A 382 -7.73 27.96 -5.76
N ILE A 383 -6.89 27.23 -6.48
CA ILE A 383 -6.55 27.42 -7.88
C ILE A 383 -6.73 26.08 -8.59
N GLU A 384 -7.61 26.06 -9.59
CA GLU A 384 -7.80 24.92 -10.46
C GLU A 384 -6.87 25.02 -11.68
N ILE A 385 -6.13 23.96 -11.98
CA ILE A 385 -5.17 23.93 -13.09
C ILE A 385 -5.58 23.00 -14.23
N GLN A 386 -6.82 22.52 -14.26
CA GLN A 386 -7.30 21.59 -15.29
C GLN A 386 -7.09 22.13 -16.71
N ARG A 387 -7.21 23.44 -16.93
CA ARG A 387 -6.92 24.09 -18.23
C ARG A 387 -5.49 23.83 -18.72
N GLY A 388 -4.53 23.67 -17.80
CA GLY A 388 -3.15 23.32 -18.10
C GLY A 388 -2.99 21.97 -18.81
N LEU A 389 -3.95 21.04 -18.66
CA LEU A 389 -3.90 19.73 -19.32
C LEU A 389 -3.86 19.85 -20.85
N SER A 390 -4.52 20.87 -21.40
CA SER A 390 -4.53 21.15 -22.85
C SER A 390 -3.16 21.51 -23.42
N ARG A 391 -2.22 21.90 -22.56
CA ARG A 391 -0.85 22.34 -22.92
C ARG A 391 0.19 21.24 -22.73
N ILE A 392 -0.20 20.08 -22.21
CA ILE A 392 0.69 18.93 -22.07
C ILE A 392 1.07 18.43 -23.47
N ARG A 393 2.38 18.35 -23.74
CA ARG A 393 2.86 17.84 -25.02
C ARG A 393 2.56 16.34 -25.12
N ASP A 394 2.14 15.92 -26.31
CA ASP A 394 1.86 14.50 -26.63
C ASP A 394 0.83 13.87 -25.66
N HIS A 395 -0.14 14.67 -25.19
CA HIS A 395 -1.20 14.22 -24.29
C HIS A 395 -2.11 13.19 -25.01
N PRO A 396 -2.39 12.03 -24.39
CA PRO A 396 -3.09 10.92 -25.05
C PRO A 396 -4.60 11.15 -25.26
N ALA A 397 -5.24 12.01 -24.47
CA ALA A 397 -6.63 12.40 -24.73
C ALA A 397 -6.73 13.40 -25.89
N GLU A 398 -7.85 13.37 -26.63
CA GLU A 398 -8.19 14.45 -27.56
C GLU A 398 -8.20 15.82 -26.85
N PRO A 399 -7.95 16.94 -27.56
CA PRO A 399 -7.81 18.25 -26.94
C PRO A 399 -9.01 18.60 -26.05
N ILE A 400 -8.79 18.52 -24.74
CA ILE A 400 -9.75 18.88 -23.69
C ILE A 400 -10.31 20.30 -23.91
N ALA A 401 -9.56 21.15 -24.61
CA ALA A 401 -9.90 22.53 -24.96
C ALA A 401 -11.30 22.74 -25.59
N GLN A 402 -11.89 21.74 -26.26
CA GLN A 402 -13.23 21.86 -26.86
C GLN A 402 -14.38 21.33 -26.00
N ARG A 403 -14.09 20.69 -24.86
CA ARG A 403 -15.09 20.11 -23.94
C ARG A 403 -15.05 20.67 -22.53
N MET A 404 -14.18 21.63 -22.22
CA MET A 404 -14.06 22.15 -20.85
C MET A 404 -15.38 22.84 -20.46
N PRO A 405 -16.16 22.29 -19.51
CA PRO A 405 -17.25 23.04 -18.92
C PRO A 405 -16.70 24.32 -18.27
N GLU A 406 -17.53 25.34 -18.14
CA GLU A 406 -17.25 26.41 -17.18
C GLU A 406 -16.95 25.76 -15.82
N PRO A 407 -15.89 26.18 -15.11
CA PRO A 407 -15.55 25.63 -13.80
C PRO A 407 -16.77 25.66 -12.88
N GLU A 408 -16.91 24.66 -12.00
CA GLU A 408 -18.03 24.59 -11.06
C GLU A 408 -18.16 25.91 -10.27
N ALA A 409 -19.12 26.74 -10.67
CA ALA A 409 -19.50 27.92 -9.93
C ALA A 409 -20.26 27.44 -8.69
N PHE A 410 -19.56 27.28 -7.57
CA PHE A 410 -20.21 26.97 -6.30
C PHE A 410 -21.00 28.20 -5.81
N GLY A 411 -22.23 28.29 -6.30
CA GLY A 411 -23.28 29.21 -5.86
C GLY A 411 -24.60 28.46 -5.87
N HIS A 412 -25.46 28.74 -4.89
CA HIS A 412 -26.77 28.13 -4.72
C HIS A 412 -27.52 28.08 -6.06
N HIS A 413 -27.57 26.90 -6.70
CA HIS A 413 -28.57 26.42 -7.68
C HIS A 413 -27.95 25.30 -8.52
N HIS A 414 -28.05 24.06 -8.08
CA HIS A 414 -28.22 22.94 -9.02
C HIS A 414 -29.15 21.90 -8.40
N GLY A 415 -30.43 22.03 -8.75
CA GLY A 415 -31.41 20.98 -8.55
C GLY A 415 -31.10 19.79 -9.47
N ALA A 416 -31.19 18.60 -8.89
CA ALA A 416 -31.60 17.35 -9.51
C ALA A 416 -31.34 17.18 -11.04
N ALA A 417 -30.10 16.94 -11.45
CA ALA A 417 -29.77 16.21 -12.69
C ALA A 417 -28.27 15.88 -12.75
N TRP A 418 -27.77 15.06 -11.82
CA TRP A 418 -26.48 14.39 -11.99
C TRP A 418 -26.75 12.88 -12.00
N PHE A 419 -26.23 12.19 -13.01
CA PHE A 419 -26.36 10.74 -13.16
C PHE A 419 -26.08 10.06 -11.82
N GLN A 420 -27.03 9.26 -11.33
CA GLN A 420 -26.78 8.29 -10.25
C GLN A 420 -25.66 7.36 -10.73
N HIS A 421 -24.41 7.67 -10.41
CA HIS A 421 -23.40 6.62 -10.30
C HIS A 421 -23.79 5.81 -9.08
N GLN A 422 -24.67 4.83 -9.27
CA GLN A 422 -24.81 3.76 -8.29
C GLN A 422 -23.45 3.11 -8.19
N GLN A 423 -22.78 3.26 -7.04
CA GLN A 423 -21.59 2.47 -6.76
C GLN A 423 -21.96 0.99 -6.92
N PRO A 424 -21.18 0.20 -7.68
CA PRO A 424 -21.42 -1.23 -7.78
C PRO A 424 -21.48 -1.85 -6.38
N ALA A 425 -22.44 -2.75 -6.13
CA ALA A 425 -22.65 -3.36 -4.81
C ALA A 425 -21.38 -3.96 -4.19
N PHE A 426 -20.40 -4.38 -5.02
CA PHE A 426 -19.10 -4.88 -4.55
C PHE A 426 -18.24 -3.79 -3.88
N LEU A 427 -18.25 -2.56 -4.40
CA LEU A 427 -17.52 -1.43 -3.81
C LEU A 427 -18.16 -1.09 -2.46
N ALA A 428 -19.49 -0.97 -2.39
CA ALA A 428 -20.18 -0.74 -1.13
C ALA A 428 -19.88 -1.82 -0.07
N ALA A 429 -19.84 -3.09 -0.46
CA ALA A 429 -19.52 -4.20 0.44
C ALA A 429 -18.07 -4.12 0.96
N ILE A 430 -17.09 -3.88 0.09
CA ILE A 430 -15.67 -3.72 0.47
C ILE A 430 -15.48 -2.48 1.36
N LEU A 431 -16.15 -1.37 1.04
CA LEU A 431 -16.06 -0.13 1.81
C LEU A 431 -16.69 -0.28 3.20
N ASN A 432 -17.72 -1.11 3.37
CA ASN A 432 -18.41 -1.30 4.65
C ASN A 432 -17.95 -2.54 5.43
N ASN A 433 -16.88 -3.23 4.97
CA ASN A 433 -16.47 -4.54 5.51
C ASN A 433 -17.62 -5.57 5.55
N GLN A 434 -18.56 -5.50 4.59
CA GLN A 434 -19.68 -6.43 4.48
C GLN A 434 -19.31 -7.62 3.58
N GLN A 435 -19.89 -8.79 3.88
CA GLN A 435 -19.68 -10.01 3.10
C GLN A 435 -20.20 -9.85 1.66
N PHE A 436 -19.37 -10.16 0.67
CA PHE A 436 -19.79 -10.23 -0.72
C PHE A 436 -20.38 -11.61 -1.02
N LEU A 437 -21.71 -11.73 -0.94
CA LEU A 437 -22.44 -12.86 -1.51
C LEU A 437 -22.56 -12.62 -3.02
N GLY A 438 -22.20 -13.61 -3.84
CA GLY A 438 -22.11 -13.47 -5.30
C GLY A 438 -23.33 -12.81 -5.94
N LEU A 439 -23.09 -12.06 -7.03
CA LEU A 439 -24.17 -11.40 -7.78
C LEU A 439 -25.18 -12.46 -8.27
N PRO A 440 -26.50 -12.18 -8.22
CA PRO A 440 -27.48 -13.04 -8.87
C PRO A 440 -27.18 -13.10 -10.36
N ALA A 441 -27.32 -14.30 -10.95
CA ALA A 441 -27.12 -14.50 -12.37
C ALA A 441 -27.99 -13.51 -13.18
N PRO A 442 -27.48 -12.95 -14.29
CA PRO A 442 -28.29 -12.09 -15.14
C PRO A 442 -29.55 -12.84 -15.61
N PRO A 443 -30.70 -12.16 -15.74
CA PRO A 443 -31.90 -12.79 -16.24
C PRO A 443 -31.63 -13.38 -17.64
N PRO A 444 -32.19 -14.57 -17.94
CA PRO A 444 -32.00 -15.18 -19.24
C PRO A 444 -32.46 -14.22 -20.35
N PRO A 445 -31.79 -14.23 -21.52
CA PRO A 445 -32.19 -13.38 -22.63
C PRO A 445 -33.65 -13.68 -23.03
N PRO A 446 -34.42 -12.66 -23.48
CA PRO A 446 -35.78 -12.87 -23.94
C PRO A 446 -35.79 -13.89 -25.08
N PRO A 447 -36.80 -14.78 -25.14
CA PRO A 447 -36.87 -15.78 -26.20
C PRO A 447 -36.88 -15.09 -27.57
N PRO A 448 -36.23 -15.69 -28.58
CA PRO A 448 -36.20 -15.12 -29.92
C PRO A 448 -37.63 -15.01 -30.47
N PRO A 449 -37.91 -13.99 -31.31
CA PRO A 449 -39.22 -13.83 -31.94
C PRO A 449 -39.55 -15.07 -32.78
N PRO A 450 -40.83 -15.46 -32.85
CA PRO A 450 -41.23 -16.65 -33.59
C PRO A 450 -40.86 -16.51 -35.08
N PRO A 451 -40.42 -17.61 -35.72
CA PRO A 451 -40.04 -17.58 -37.14
C PRO A 451 -41.27 -17.26 -38.01
N PRO A 452 -41.08 -16.61 -39.17
CA PRO A 452 -42.15 -16.38 -40.13
C PRO A 452 -42.69 -17.72 -40.63
N ALA A 453 -44.01 -17.77 -40.83
CA ALA A 453 -44.72 -18.94 -41.33
C ALA A 453 -44.08 -19.45 -42.63
N PRO A 454 -43.79 -20.76 -42.75
CA PRO A 454 -43.41 -21.35 -44.02
C PRO A 454 -44.67 -21.62 -44.86
N ASP A 455 -44.65 -21.10 -46.08
CA ASP A 455 -45.55 -21.51 -47.16
C ASP A 455 -45.35 -22.99 -47.49
N ASP A 456 -46.47 -23.63 -47.82
CA ASP A 456 -46.62 -25.03 -48.23
C ASP A 456 -45.67 -25.44 -49.37
N ASN A 457 -44.99 -26.58 -49.21
CA ASN A 457 -45.22 -27.77 -50.04
C ASN A 457 -44.20 -28.91 -49.80
N ASP A 458 -44.72 -30.12 -49.96
CA ASP A 458 -44.06 -31.39 -50.28
C ASP A 458 -43.61 -32.34 -49.14
N ASN A 459 -44.60 -33.10 -48.67
CA ASN A 459 -44.76 -34.55 -48.89
C ASN A 459 -43.60 -35.54 -48.64
N ASN A 460 -43.92 -36.46 -47.73
CA ASN A 460 -43.68 -37.92 -47.73
C ASN A 460 -42.39 -38.51 -47.13
N ALA A 461 -42.64 -39.12 -45.95
CA ALA A 461 -42.59 -40.57 -45.68
C ALA A 461 -41.30 -41.23 -45.15
N ASP A 462 -41.55 -42.06 -44.13
CA ASP A 462 -40.80 -43.20 -43.56
C ASP A 462 -39.50 -42.88 -42.79
N GLY A 463 -39.20 -43.45 -41.63
CA GLY A 463 -39.80 -44.54 -40.85
C GLY A 463 -38.79 -45.01 -39.77
N ASP A 464 -39.33 -45.49 -38.66
CA ASP A 464 -38.79 -46.53 -37.76
C ASP A 464 -37.62 -46.30 -36.75
N ALA A 465 -38.03 -46.52 -35.49
CA ALA A 465 -37.50 -47.49 -34.52
C ALA A 465 -36.40 -47.09 -33.49
N VAL A 466 -36.85 -47.10 -32.23
CA VAL A 466 -36.14 -47.32 -30.95
C VAL A 466 -36.23 -48.85 -30.67
N PRO A 467 -35.32 -49.61 -29.98
CA PRO A 467 -34.95 -49.37 -28.58
C PRO A 467 -33.55 -49.95 -28.15
N PRO A 468 -33.24 -50.31 -26.86
CA PRO A 468 -32.17 -49.66 -26.10
C PRO A 468 -31.09 -50.63 -25.54
N ALA A 469 -30.26 -50.11 -24.63
CA ALA A 469 -29.36 -50.77 -23.67
C ALA A 469 -27.86 -50.82 -24.03
N ASN A 470 -27.04 -50.14 -23.21
CA ASN A 470 -26.20 -50.83 -22.22
C ASN A 470 -25.44 -49.80 -21.36
N ALA A 471 -25.68 -49.88 -20.05
CA ALA A 471 -24.85 -49.26 -19.03
C ALA A 471 -23.59 -50.12 -18.83
N ILE A 472 -22.41 -49.49 -18.96
CA ILE A 472 -21.14 -50.08 -18.54
C ILE A 472 -20.46 -49.06 -17.65
N ALA A 473 -20.40 -49.37 -16.35
CA ALA A 473 -19.50 -48.72 -15.40
C ALA A 473 -18.08 -49.28 -15.58
N PRO A 474 -17.02 -48.47 -15.47
CA PRO A 474 -15.67 -48.97 -15.22
C PRO A 474 -15.32 -48.93 -13.72
N PRO A 475 -14.33 -49.75 -13.31
CA PRO A 475 -14.20 -50.26 -11.94
C PRO A 475 -13.33 -49.39 -11.05
N GLY A 476 -13.56 -49.49 -9.74
CA GLY A 476 -12.70 -48.92 -8.72
C GLY A 476 -11.47 -49.78 -8.41
N ALA A 477 -10.36 -49.11 -8.12
CA ALA A 477 -9.29 -49.44 -7.17
C ALA A 477 -8.10 -48.47 -7.38
N PRO A 478 -7.18 -48.28 -6.42
CA PRO A 478 -7.34 -48.11 -4.97
C PRO A 478 -6.84 -46.72 -4.51
N ALA A 479 -7.21 -46.32 -3.30
CA ALA A 479 -6.64 -45.15 -2.62
C ALA A 479 -5.16 -45.39 -2.33
N ALA A 480 -4.28 -44.65 -2.99
CA ALA A 480 -2.90 -44.45 -2.58
C ALA A 480 -2.82 -43.07 -1.90
N GLN A 481 -2.64 -43.08 -0.58
CA GLN A 481 -2.31 -41.91 0.20
C GLN A 481 -0.90 -41.44 -0.21
N ASN A 482 -0.83 -40.37 -0.99
CA ASN A 482 0.42 -39.63 -1.16
C ASN A 482 0.43 -38.51 -0.13
N ALA A 483 0.99 -38.81 1.04
CA ALA A 483 1.38 -37.82 2.01
C ALA A 483 2.49 -36.95 1.40
N VAL A 484 2.20 -35.68 1.17
CA VAL A 484 3.21 -34.69 0.75
C VAL A 484 3.95 -34.25 2.01
N LEU A 485 5.16 -34.78 2.17
CA LEU A 485 6.09 -34.43 3.23
C LEU A 485 6.89 -33.20 2.75
N PHE A 486 6.71 -32.05 3.40
CA PHE A 486 7.63 -30.92 3.25
C PHE A 486 8.70 -31.01 4.35
N THR A 487 9.98 -31.00 4.00
CA THR A 487 11.08 -30.93 4.98
C THR A 487 11.13 -29.57 5.71
N PRO A 488 11.65 -29.54 6.95
CA PRO A 488 11.06 -28.83 8.08
C PRO A 488 11.68 -27.44 8.32
N ASP A 489 10.95 -26.60 9.07
CA ASP A 489 11.63 -25.67 10.00
C ASP A 489 12.34 -26.56 11.02
N HIS A 490 13.62 -26.29 11.34
CA HIS A 490 14.38 -27.05 12.34
C HIS A 490 13.55 -27.29 13.62
N GLU A 491 13.05 -28.52 13.77
CA GLU A 491 12.55 -29.10 15.00
C GLU A 491 13.24 -30.45 15.08
N ASP A 492 14.03 -30.65 16.14
CA ASP A 492 14.79 -31.87 16.39
C ASP A 492 13.86 -33.08 16.48
N ASP A 493 14.27 -34.17 15.84
CA ASP A 493 13.72 -35.51 16.02
C ASP A 493 13.85 -35.90 17.50
N ASP A 494 12.73 -35.96 18.23
CA ASP A 494 12.52 -36.93 19.29
C ASP A 494 11.08 -37.45 19.23
N ASP A 495 10.99 -38.77 19.26
CA ASP A 495 9.80 -39.61 19.10
C ASP A 495 8.95 -39.57 20.38
N ASP A 496 7.81 -38.87 20.34
CA ASP A 496 6.76 -38.97 21.37
C ASP A 496 5.38 -38.98 20.72
N GLY A 497 4.88 -40.16 20.34
CA GLY A 497 3.48 -40.29 19.94
C GLY A 497 2.53 -40.01 21.10
N TRP A 498 1.75 -38.93 21.03
CA TRP A 498 0.47 -38.76 21.71
C TRP A 498 -0.52 -37.94 20.88
N SER A 499 -1.79 -38.33 21.04
CA SER A 499 -3.01 -37.99 20.33
C SER A 499 -3.26 -36.51 20.06
N GLU A 500 -3.98 -36.27 18.94
CA GLU A 500 -4.80 -35.08 18.70
C GLU A 500 -5.68 -34.78 19.92
N GLU A 501 -5.20 -33.95 20.83
CA GLU A 501 -6.08 -33.12 21.64
C GLU A 501 -6.04 -31.73 21.00
N GLU A 502 -7.01 -31.51 20.10
CA GLU A 502 -7.44 -30.18 19.76
C GLU A 502 -7.68 -29.43 21.08
N GLU A 503 -6.86 -28.42 21.37
CA GLU A 503 -7.25 -27.41 22.33
C GLU A 503 -8.46 -26.71 21.68
N GLU A 504 -9.67 -27.22 21.96
CA GLU A 504 -10.94 -26.63 21.56
C GLU A 504 -10.93 -25.19 22.09
N ILE A 505 -10.57 -24.25 21.21
CA ILE A 505 -10.82 -22.84 21.44
C ILE A 505 -12.34 -22.72 21.37
N PRO A 506 -13.06 -22.39 22.46
CA PRO A 506 -14.51 -22.36 22.43
C PRO A 506 -14.96 -21.33 21.41
N VAL A 507 -15.54 -21.80 20.31
CA VAL A 507 -16.26 -20.96 19.37
C VAL A 507 -17.55 -20.57 20.08
N ALA A 508 -17.52 -19.47 20.83
CA ALA A 508 -18.75 -18.88 21.34
C ALA A 508 -19.61 -18.50 20.13
N ALA A 509 -20.70 -19.24 19.93
CA ALA A 509 -21.70 -18.99 18.93
C ALA A 509 -22.28 -17.57 19.15
N TRP A 510 -21.89 -16.65 18.29
CA TRP A 510 -22.52 -15.35 18.13
C TRP A 510 -22.89 -15.18 16.65
N ASP A 511 -23.69 -16.12 16.16
CA ASP A 511 -24.62 -15.82 15.08
C ASP A 511 -25.82 -15.12 15.73
N ASP A 512 -26.27 -14.05 15.09
CA ASP A 512 -27.49 -13.28 15.40
C ASP A 512 -27.35 -12.00 16.24
N LEU A 513 -26.60 -11.02 15.71
CA LEU A 513 -26.88 -9.58 15.92
C LEU A 513 -26.56 -8.81 14.63
N SER A 514 -27.32 -9.09 13.58
CA SER A 514 -27.40 -8.25 12.38
C SER A 514 -28.86 -7.93 12.05
N SER A 515 -29.59 -7.35 13.00
CA SER A 515 -30.95 -6.85 12.80
C SER A 515 -31.39 -5.86 13.88
N SER A 516 -30.78 -4.67 13.92
CA SER A 516 -31.51 -3.50 14.43
C SER A 516 -31.05 -2.24 13.70
N PHE A 517 -31.85 -1.88 12.71
CA PHE A 517 -31.92 -0.57 12.09
C PHE A 517 -32.49 0.38 13.13
N ASP A 518 -31.82 1.49 13.46
CA ASP A 518 -32.46 2.54 14.26
C ASP A 518 -32.55 3.84 13.45
N SER A 519 -33.80 4.18 13.20
CA SER A 519 -34.35 5.45 12.77
C SER A 519 -34.22 6.50 13.87
N GLU A 520 -33.80 7.70 13.49
CA GLU A 520 -33.93 8.91 14.32
C GLU A 520 -35.40 9.30 14.46
N GLU A 521 -35.87 9.57 15.68
CA GLU A 521 -36.90 10.58 15.99
C GLU A 521 -36.94 10.91 17.50
N ASP A 522 -37.42 12.12 17.79
CA ASP A 522 -37.20 12.95 18.98
C ASP A 522 -37.97 12.58 20.29
N ASP A 523 -37.35 12.97 21.40
CA ASP A 523 -37.89 13.65 22.61
C ASP A 523 -38.46 12.93 23.88
N VAL A 524 -38.00 13.49 25.02
CA VAL A 524 -38.50 13.52 26.43
C VAL A 524 -38.49 12.28 27.37
N GLY A 525 -37.56 12.32 28.35
CA GLY A 525 -37.91 12.29 29.80
C GLY A 525 -37.62 11.06 30.69
N GLY A 526 -36.63 11.18 31.59
CA GLY A 526 -36.66 10.62 32.96
C GLY A 526 -36.22 9.15 33.20
N PRO A 527 -35.85 8.76 34.45
CA PRO A 527 -34.55 8.13 34.71
C PRO A 527 -34.57 6.66 35.26
N ASN A 528 -33.36 6.10 35.33
CA ASN A 528 -32.86 4.92 36.07
C ASN A 528 -32.72 3.60 35.30
N GLY A 529 -31.51 3.01 35.40
CA GLY A 529 -31.20 1.64 35.00
C GLY A 529 -29.72 1.46 34.70
N GLU A 530 -28.92 1.23 35.74
CA GLU A 530 -27.52 0.79 35.69
C GLU A 530 -27.42 -0.62 35.08
N ASP A 531 -26.39 -0.88 34.26
CA ASP A 531 -25.52 -2.05 34.41
C ASP A 531 -24.35 -1.99 33.39
N ALA A 532 -23.13 -1.88 33.93
CA ALA A 532 -21.87 -1.85 33.20
C ALA A 532 -21.04 -3.10 33.57
N ASN A 533 -20.53 -3.81 32.56
CA ASN A 533 -19.50 -4.83 32.77
C ASN A 533 -18.13 -4.15 32.85
N GLU A 534 -17.64 -4.01 34.09
CA GLU A 534 -16.40 -3.38 34.50
C GLU A 534 -15.21 -4.35 34.32
N ILE A 535 -14.15 -3.92 33.63
CA ILE A 535 -12.85 -4.58 33.61
C ILE A 535 -12.00 -3.93 34.71
N VAL A 536 -11.54 -4.74 35.66
CA VAL A 536 -10.85 -4.31 36.89
C VAL A 536 -9.54 -3.56 36.58
N PHE A 537 -9.50 -2.29 36.97
CA PHE A 537 -8.30 -1.45 37.07
C PHE A 537 -7.60 -1.73 38.41
N ILE A 538 -6.28 -1.88 38.41
CA ILE A 538 -5.49 -1.80 39.63
C ILE A 538 -4.77 -0.46 39.62
N GLU A 539 -5.29 0.47 40.41
CA GLU A 539 -4.64 1.72 40.78
C GLU A 539 -4.55 1.72 42.31
N GLU A 540 -3.34 1.71 42.88
CA GLU A 540 -3.17 2.17 44.25
C GLU A 540 -1.83 2.90 44.41
N ALA A 541 -1.96 4.10 44.95
CA ALA A 541 -0.93 5.12 45.15
C ALA A 541 -0.13 4.86 46.41
N LEU A 542 1.12 5.35 46.46
CA LEU A 542 1.66 6.00 47.67
C LEU A 542 2.69 7.06 47.31
N SER A 543 2.45 8.27 47.81
CA SER A 543 3.40 9.37 47.95
C SER A 543 4.03 9.33 49.34
N ALA A 544 5.34 9.63 49.43
CA ALA A 544 5.98 10.55 50.40
C ALA A 544 7.42 10.15 50.80
N THR A 545 8.33 11.11 50.56
CA THR A 545 9.46 11.57 51.41
C THR A 545 10.75 10.76 51.60
N GLU A 546 11.80 11.54 51.86
CA GLU A 546 13.24 11.32 51.72
C GLU A 546 13.93 10.57 52.89
N GLU A 547 15.22 10.27 52.67
CA GLU A 547 16.35 10.07 53.61
C GLU A 547 16.82 8.67 54.09
N HIS A 548 18.01 8.30 53.58
CA HIS A 548 19.25 7.80 54.23
C HIS A 548 19.33 6.48 55.06
N VAL A 549 20.27 5.63 54.59
CA VAL A 549 21.25 4.75 55.28
C VAL A 549 20.74 3.55 56.12
N GLY A 550 21.18 2.34 55.74
CA GLY A 550 21.26 1.20 56.67
C GLY A 550 21.27 -0.18 56.01
N SER A 551 22.35 -0.92 56.25
CA SER A 551 22.63 -2.32 55.86
C SER A 551 21.68 -3.38 56.46
N GLY A 552 21.56 -4.54 55.80
CA GLY A 552 21.37 -5.82 56.50
C GLY A 552 20.26 -6.75 55.96
N GLU A 553 20.68 -7.97 55.67
CA GLU A 553 20.00 -9.23 55.31
C GLU A 553 18.59 -9.49 55.88
N GLY A 554 17.77 -10.21 55.09
CA GLY A 554 16.53 -10.84 55.57
C GLY A 554 15.55 -11.23 54.46
N MET A 555 15.82 -12.34 53.76
CA MET A 555 14.87 -13.00 52.86
C MET A 555 13.67 -13.56 53.65
N THR A 556 12.45 -13.17 53.29
CA THR A 556 11.23 -13.97 53.50
C THR A 556 10.33 -13.87 52.28
N GLN A 557 10.37 -14.93 51.46
CA GLN A 557 9.44 -15.19 50.37
C GLN A 557 8.05 -15.51 50.95
N ILE A 558 6.99 -14.95 50.36
CA ILE A 558 5.61 -15.42 50.55
C ILE A 558 5.19 -16.08 49.23
N SER A 559 5.03 -17.40 49.26
CA SER A 559 4.56 -18.22 48.14
C SER A 559 3.03 -18.13 47.98
N PRO A 560 2.47 -18.28 46.77
CA PRO A 560 1.03 -18.45 46.55
C PRO A 560 0.56 -19.87 46.90
N PRO A 561 -0.75 -20.09 47.12
CA PRO A 561 -1.29 -21.33 47.67
C PRO A 561 -1.14 -22.53 46.73
N GLU A 562 -0.71 -23.66 47.30
CA GLU A 562 -0.57 -24.97 46.67
C GLU A 562 -1.93 -25.61 46.41
N MET A 563 -2.37 -25.66 45.14
CA MET A 563 -3.13 -26.79 44.60
C MET A 563 -3.11 -26.78 43.08
N LEU A 564 -1.99 -27.22 42.48
CA LEU A 564 -1.86 -27.79 41.11
C LEU A 564 -0.41 -28.23 40.82
N SER A 565 0.33 -28.67 41.84
CA SER A 565 1.75 -29.05 41.77
C SER A 565 1.95 -30.55 41.96
N SER A 566 1.53 -31.38 41.01
CA SER A 566 1.97 -32.77 40.98
C SER A 566 2.15 -33.42 39.60
N PHE A 567 2.10 -32.66 38.49
CA PHE A 567 2.26 -33.24 37.14
C PHE A 567 3.56 -32.93 36.40
N PHE A 568 4.44 -32.06 36.92
CA PHE A 568 5.71 -31.75 36.25
C PHE A 568 6.90 -31.85 37.19
N LYS A 569 7.35 -33.08 37.44
CA LYS A 569 8.73 -33.36 37.87
C LYS A 569 9.18 -34.60 37.10
N ASN A 570 9.84 -34.37 35.96
CA ASN A 570 11.00 -35.13 35.44
C ASN A 570 11.12 -35.00 33.91
N THR A 571 11.86 -34.00 33.42
CA THR A 571 12.66 -34.09 32.17
C THR A 571 13.62 -32.88 32.04
N PRO A 572 14.78 -33.02 31.37
CA PRO A 572 15.96 -32.17 31.55
C PRO A 572 15.98 -30.92 30.64
N ASN A 573 16.85 -29.97 31.00
CA ASN A 573 17.18 -28.74 30.27
C ASN A 573 17.23 -28.93 28.74
N TYR A 574 16.34 -28.26 28.01
CA TYR A 574 16.48 -27.98 26.58
C TYR A 574 16.61 -26.48 26.32
N ASP A 575 17.45 -26.14 25.35
CA ASP A 575 17.93 -24.81 24.99
C ASP A 575 16.83 -24.00 24.25
N MET A 576 16.39 -22.89 24.85
CA MET A 576 15.23 -22.07 24.43
C MET A 576 15.55 -21.07 23.30
N ASN A 577 16.42 -21.40 22.35
CA ASN A 577 17.01 -20.39 21.45
C ASN A 577 16.47 -20.30 20.00
N GLU A 578 15.50 -21.10 19.56
CA GLU A 578 15.06 -21.05 18.13
C GLU A 578 13.70 -20.42 17.82
N PHE A 579 12.84 -20.11 18.81
CA PHE A 579 11.67 -19.26 18.59
C PHE A 579 11.94 -17.81 19.02
N GLN A 580 12.74 -17.07 18.25
CA GLN A 580 12.75 -15.60 18.38
C GLN A 580 11.40 -15.05 17.90
N SER A 581 10.45 -14.98 18.83
CA SER A 581 9.14 -14.38 18.64
C SER A 581 9.32 -12.93 18.17
N SER A 582 9.09 -12.68 16.88
CA SER A 582 9.33 -11.39 16.21
C SER A 582 8.36 -10.28 16.61
N TRP A 583 7.64 -10.44 17.72
CA TRP A 583 6.68 -9.47 18.19
C TRP A 583 7.38 -8.38 18.97
N LEU A 584 7.06 -7.14 18.60
CA LEU A 584 7.61 -5.97 19.28
C LEU A 584 7.32 -6.05 20.79
N ASP A 585 8.34 -5.72 21.59
CA ASP A 585 8.32 -5.88 23.04
C ASP A 585 7.18 -5.15 23.75
N MET A 586 6.86 -3.96 23.26
CA MET A 586 6.02 -2.99 23.94
C MET A 586 4.99 -2.42 22.98
N VAL A 587 3.82 -2.09 23.50
CA VAL A 587 2.79 -1.33 22.81
C VAL A 587 2.69 0.07 23.42
N TYR A 588 2.59 1.08 22.57
CA TYR A 588 2.29 2.46 22.93
C TYR A 588 1.02 2.92 22.21
N THR A 589 0.08 3.49 22.95
CA THR A 589 -1.16 4.07 22.43
C THR A 589 -1.16 5.57 22.73
N PRO A 590 -0.69 6.43 21.79
CA PRO A 590 -0.51 7.86 22.05
C PRO A 590 -1.80 8.57 22.43
N HIS A 591 -2.93 8.20 21.82
CA HIS A 591 -4.23 8.78 22.11
C HIS A 591 -4.63 8.67 23.59
N ASP A 592 -4.29 7.58 24.28
CA ASP A 592 -4.60 7.41 25.70
C ASP A 592 -3.39 7.62 26.61
N GLY A 593 -2.20 7.89 26.04
CA GLY A 593 -0.96 8.05 26.80
C GLY A 593 -0.52 6.78 27.55
N LYS A 594 -0.87 5.58 27.07
CA LYS A 594 -0.60 4.32 27.77
C LYS A 594 0.49 3.49 27.09
N THR A 595 1.29 2.80 27.90
CA THR A 595 2.27 1.81 27.45
C THR A 595 2.07 0.49 28.18
N TYR A 596 2.21 -0.64 27.50
CA TYR A 596 2.14 -1.97 28.11
C TYR A 596 2.99 -2.98 27.36
N VAL A 597 3.29 -4.10 28.00
CA VAL A 597 4.01 -5.22 27.38
C VAL A 597 3.11 -5.88 26.34
N ALA A 598 3.65 -6.18 25.17
CA ALA A 598 2.89 -6.85 24.14
C ALA A 598 2.60 -8.32 24.53
N PRO A 599 1.33 -8.80 24.47
CA PRO A 599 0.99 -10.23 24.58
C PRO A 599 1.91 -11.22 23.82
N THR A 600 2.57 -12.14 24.50
CA THR A 600 3.49 -13.08 23.83
C THR A 600 2.80 -14.34 23.32
N THR A 601 1.67 -14.75 23.91
CA THR A 601 0.93 -15.96 23.53
C THR A 601 0.09 -15.75 22.28
N VAL A 602 -0.13 -16.81 21.49
CA VAL A 602 -0.95 -16.75 20.27
C VAL A 602 -2.36 -16.22 20.56
N ILE A 603 -3.00 -16.71 21.63
CA ILE A 603 -4.34 -16.28 22.05
C ILE A 603 -4.33 -14.79 22.46
N GLY A 604 -3.38 -14.37 23.29
CA GLY A 604 -3.29 -12.96 23.71
C GLY A 604 -3.04 -12.02 22.53
N ARG A 605 -2.25 -12.45 21.54
CA ARG A 605 -2.06 -11.71 20.28
C ARG A 605 -3.34 -11.60 19.49
N LEU A 606 -4.08 -12.70 19.33
CA LEU A 606 -5.38 -12.70 18.63
C LEU A 606 -6.38 -11.78 19.31
N GLN A 607 -6.51 -11.86 20.63
CA GLN A 607 -7.40 -10.97 21.41
C GLN A 607 -7.01 -9.50 21.21
N TYR A 608 -5.72 -9.17 21.27
CA TYR A 608 -5.23 -7.83 21.02
C TYR A 608 -5.52 -7.34 19.59
N LEU A 609 -5.32 -8.19 18.59
CA LEU A 609 -5.53 -7.86 17.18
C LEU A 609 -7.02 -7.79 16.82
N ARG A 610 -7.89 -8.52 17.51
CA ARG A 610 -9.36 -8.47 17.37
C ARG A 610 -10.03 -7.49 18.31
N ARG A 611 -9.27 -6.74 19.13
CA ARG A 611 -9.84 -5.70 20.00
C ARG A 611 -10.76 -4.77 19.19
N PRO A 612 -11.84 -4.24 19.80
CA PRO A 612 -12.76 -3.33 19.15
C PRO A 612 -12.07 -2.13 18.48
N LEU A 613 -12.72 -1.56 17.47
CA LEU A 613 -12.25 -0.34 16.83
C LEU A 613 -12.16 0.79 17.87
N VAL A 614 -10.98 1.41 17.96
CA VAL A 614 -10.74 2.55 18.82
C VAL A 614 -10.72 3.81 17.97
N LYS A 615 -11.29 4.90 18.50
CA LYS A 615 -11.25 6.22 17.87
C LYS A 615 -10.49 7.16 18.79
N ASN A 616 -9.63 8.02 18.24
CA ASN A 616 -9.04 9.11 18.99
C ASN A 616 -10.10 10.19 19.24
N ARG A 617 -10.56 10.29 20.49
CA ARG A 617 -11.57 11.27 20.94
C ARG A 617 -10.97 12.46 21.70
N ASN A 618 -9.65 12.60 21.71
CA ASN A 618 -9.00 13.73 22.36
C ASN A 618 -9.44 15.05 21.74
N THR A 619 -9.56 16.06 22.60
CA THR A 619 -9.93 17.43 22.22
C THR A 619 -8.76 18.41 22.33
N LYS A 620 -7.67 18.00 22.99
CA LYS A 620 -6.46 18.82 23.12
C LYS A 620 -5.80 19.00 21.76
N GLU A 621 -5.81 20.23 21.26
CA GLU A 621 -5.20 20.55 19.97
C GLU A 621 -3.71 20.20 19.94
N GLN A 622 -3.23 19.84 18.76
CA GLN A 622 -1.80 19.67 18.52
C GLN A 622 -1.07 21.01 18.67
N ASP A 623 0.24 20.94 18.91
CA ASP A 623 1.05 22.14 19.07
C ASP A 623 1.03 22.98 17.79
N ARG A 624 0.43 24.17 17.88
CA ARG A 624 0.26 25.06 16.73
C ARG A 624 1.60 25.54 16.16
N GLY A 625 2.58 25.84 17.01
CA GLY A 625 3.91 26.24 16.58
C GLY A 625 4.61 25.14 15.78
N ALA A 626 4.51 23.89 16.24
CA ALA A 626 5.03 22.73 15.52
C ALA A 626 4.31 22.53 14.18
N LEU A 627 2.97 22.65 14.12
CA LEU A 627 2.22 22.54 12.86
C LEU A 627 2.60 23.65 11.87
N GLU A 628 2.77 24.89 12.34
CA GLU A 628 3.22 26.02 11.53
C GLU A 628 4.66 25.83 11.02
N GLU A 629 5.57 25.37 11.89
CA GLU A 629 6.94 25.06 11.52
C GLU A 629 7.01 23.95 10.46
N LEU A 630 6.24 22.87 10.65
CA LEU A 630 6.12 21.76 9.71
C LEU A 630 5.54 22.23 8.37
N GLY A 631 4.46 23.02 8.39
CA GLY A 631 3.81 23.61 7.22
C GLY A 631 4.70 24.57 6.43
N SER A 632 5.63 25.25 7.12
CA SER A 632 6.58 26.16 6.46
C SER A 632 7.64 25.43 5.61
N ARG A 633 7.88 24.15 5.90
CA ARG A 633 8.94 23.33 5.28
C ARG A 633 8.42 22.25 4.34
N CYS A 634 7.16 21.86 4.45
CA CYS A 634 6.59 20.80 3.64
C CYS A 634 5.21 21.18 3.08
N CYS A 635 4.82 20.53 1.99
CA CYS A 635 3.49 20.60 1.42
C CYS A 635 2.86 19.21 1.41
N ILE A 636 1.54 19.12 1.50
CA ILE A 636 0.81 17.87 1.35
C ILE A 636 0.30 17.78 -0.08
N LEU A 637 0.67 16.71 -0.79
CA LEU A 637 0.07 16.34 -2.07
C LEU A 637 -0.82 15.11 -1.85
N ARG A 638 -2.06 15.19 -2.29
CA ARG A 638 -3.11 14.19 -2.09
C ARG A 638 -3.71 13.80 -3.43
N THR A 639 -4.12 12.55 -3.54
CA THR A 639 -4.78 12.03 -4.74
C THR A 639 -6.06 11.32 -4.35
N TYR A 640 -7.05 11.43 -5.22
CA TYR A 640 -8.38 10.87 -5.05
C TYR A 640 -8.74 10.01 -6.28
N GLU A 641 -10.03 9.74 -6.47
CA GLU A 641 -10.50 9.01 -7.66
C GLU A 641 -10.16 9.75 -8.95
N GLU A 642 -10.46 11.05 -8.98
CA GLU A 642 -10.41 11.85 -10.20
C GLU A 642 -9.58 13.12 -10.06
N ASP A 643 -8.96 13.40 -8.91
CA ASP A 643 -8.23 14.64 -8.73
C ASP A 643 -6.95 14.54 -7.91
N ILE A 644 -6.12 15.57 -8.09
CA ILE A 644 -4.86 15.79 -7.40
C ILE A 644 -4.96 17.14 -6.70
N GLU A 645 -4.68 17.18 -5.40
CA GLU A 645 -4.69 18.42 -4.61
C GLU A 645 -3.37 18.59 -3.87
N MET A 646 -2.80 19.79 -3.94
CA MET A 646 -1.63 20.21 -3.18
C MET A 646 -1.99 21.40 -2.29
N ARG A 647 -1.62 21.33 -1.00
CA ARG A 647 -1.86 22.41 -0.05
C ARG A 647 -0.88 22.44 1.12
N SER A 648 -0.71 23.64 1.67
CA SER A 648 -0.13 23.81 3.01
C SER A 648 -1.17 23.41 4.07
N ILE A 649 -0.68 23.01 5.24
CA ILE A 649 -1.49 22.83 6.44
C ILE A 649 -1.97 24.17 7.01
N ASN A 650 -1.18 25.24 6.83
CA ASN A 650 -1.57 26.57 7.25
C ASN A 650 -2.51 27.17 6.19
N PRO A 651 -3.80 27.39 6.52
CA PRO A 651 -4.76 27.94 5.57
C PRO A 651 -4.40 29.37 5.11
N ASP A 652 -3.57 30.09 5.87
CA ASP A 652 -3.10 31.43 5.54
C ASP A 652 -1.87 31.43 4.61
N ASP A 653 -1.23 30.28 4.38
CA ASP A 653 -0.01 30.16 3.57
C ASP A 653 -0.24 30.29 2.05
N GLY A 654 -1.48 30.37 1.60
CA GLY A 654 -1.83 30.57 0.19
C GLY A 654 -3.05 29.77 -0.24
N ALA A 655 -3.26 29.67 -1.55
CA ALA A 655 -4.33 28.86 -2.13
C ALA A 655 -3.89 27.40 -2.28
N ALA A 656 -4.81 26.45 -2.08
CA ALA A 656 -4.63 25.06 -2.51
C ALA A 656 -4.61 25.00 -4.04
N VAL A 657 -3.72 24.20 -4.62
CA VAL A 657 -3.66 23.99 -6.07
C VAL A 657 -4.23 22.61 -6.36
N PHE A 658 -5.15 22.48 -7.31
CA PHE A 658 -5.70 21.17 -7.67
C PHE A 658 -5.92 21.01 -9.17
N CYS A 659 -5.94 19.76 -9.61
CA CYS A 659 -6.23 19.37 -10.99
C CYS A 659 -7.30 18.28 -10.97
N LYS A 660 -8.49 18.60 -11.49
CA LYS A 660 -9.59 17.66 -11.70
C LYS A 660 -9.41 16.91 -13.02
N ASP A 661 -9.79 15.65 -13.06
CA ASP A 661 -9.72 14.75 -14.22
C ASP A 661 -8.36 14.77 -14.94
N PRO A 662 -7.22 14.62 -14.23
CA PRO A 662 -5.90 14.70 -14.86
C PRO A 662 -5.65 13.52 -15.82
N ILE A 663 -6.50 12.50 -15.79
CA ILE A 663 -6.54 11.35 -16.67
C ILE A 663 -7.95 11.23 -17.23
N SER A 664 -8.09 11.20 -18.56
CA SER A 664 -9.39 11.08 -19.21
C SER A 664 -9.80 9.63 -19.51
N TRP A 665 -11.10 9.45 -19.60
CA TRP A 665 -11.78 8.20 -19.93
C TRP A 665 -12.11 8.10 -21.43
N MET A 666 -11.89 6.93 -22.06
CA MET A 666 -12.29 6.67 -23.46
C MET A 666 -13.22 5.47 -23.65
N TYR A 667 -13.47 4.62 -22.64
CA TYR A 667 -14.29 3.41 -22.80
C TYR A 667 -14.99 3.02 -21.50
N PRO A 668 -16.33 3.06 -21.37
CA PRO A 668 -17.01 2.79 -20.10
C PRO A 668 -16.47 1.51 -19.45
N PRO A 669 -16.03 1.55 -18.18
CA PRO A 669 -15.48 0.36 -17.57
C PRO A 669 -16.62 -0.64 -17.44
N HIS A 670 -16.32 -1.92 -17.62
CA HIS A 670 -17.17 -2.96 -17.03
C HIS A 670 -17.37 -2.60 -15.54
N PRO A 671 -18.56 -2.73 -14.93
CA PRO A 671 -18.80 -2.29 -13.55
C PRO A 671 -17.75 -2.79 -12.55
N LEU A 672 -17.28 -4.03 -12.71
CA LEU A 672 -16.20 -4.61 -11.91
C LEU A 672 -14.85 -3.90 -12.01
N LEU A 673 -14.64 -3.02 -12.99
CA LEU A 673 -13.40 -2.28 -13.26
C LEU A 673 -13.52 -0.78 -12.94
N GLN A 674 -14.67 -0.30 -12.47
CA GLN A 674 -14.87 1.12 -12.13
C GLN A 674 -13.88 1.61 -11.06
N HIS A 675 -13.50 0.74 -10.13
CA HIS A 675 -12.45 1.00 -9.15
C HIS A 675 -11.06 1.32 -9.75
N SER A 676 -10.87 1.19 -11.07
CA SER A 676 -9.58 1.39 -11.72
C SER A 676 -9.24 2.87 -11.92
N GLU A 677 -10.21 3.78 -11.82
CA GLU A 677 -10.04 5.24 -12.02
C GLU A 677 -9.03 5.83 -11.03
N ARG A 678 -9.05 5.31 -9.80
CA ARG A 678 -8.24 5.75 -8.67
C ARG A 678 -6.78 6.08 -8.98
N LEU A 679 -6.36 7.27 -8.56
CA LEU A 679 -4.97 7.70 -8.53
C LEU A 679 -4.27 7.12 -7.28
N SER A 680 -4.15 5.80 -7.23
CA SER A 680 -3.72 5.07 -6.04
C SER A 680 -2.21 4.87 -5.93
N MET A 681 -1.49 4.87 -7.05
CA MET A 681 -0.05 4.58 -7.05
C MET A 681 0.72 5.90 -7.03
N ILE A 682 1.50 6.18 -5.98
CA ILE A 682 2.27 7.42 -5.87
C ILE A 682 3.73 7.13 -5.54
N LEU A 683 4.64 7.75 -6.30
CA LEU A 683 6.09 7.65 -6.10
C LEU A 683 6.71 9.05 -6.17
N HIS A 684 7.72 9.32 -5.33
CA HIS A 684 8.48 10.56 -5.36
C HIS A 684 9.94 10.26 -5.71
N ILE A 685 10.49 11.05 -6.63
CA ILE A 685 11.88 11.02 -7.07
C ILE A 685 12.50 12.38 -6.67
N PRO A 686 13.01 12.52 -5.44
CA PRO A 686 13.53 13.78 -4.92
C PRO A 686 14.61 14.39 -5.82
N GLU A 687 15.51 13.57 -6.37
CA GLU A 687 16.64 14.03 -7.19
C GLU A 687 16.19 14.68 -8.50
N LEU A 688 15.01 14.33 -9.01
CA LEU A 688 14.42 14.94 -10.20
C LEU A 688 13.32 15.94 -9.88
N SER A 689 13.04 16.23 -8.60
CA SER A 689 11.88 17.03 -8.17
C SER A 689 10.61 16.58 -8.90
N LEU A 690 10.34 15.27 -8.88
CA LEU A 690 9.28 14.66 -9.68
C LEU A 690 8.44 13.72 -8.82
N VAL A 691 7.13 13.79 -8.99
CA VAL A 691 6.17 12.83 -8.45
C VAL A 691 5.52 12.09 -9.61
N VAL A 692 5.48 10.76 -9.52
CA VAL A 692 4.80 9.90 -10.50
C VAL A 692 3.51 9.39 -9.85
N ILE A 693 2.38 9.61 -10.52
CA ILE A 693 1.05 9.20 -10.04
C ILE A 693 0.43 8.25 -11.06
N GLY A 694 0.20 7.00 -10.67
CA GLY A 694 -0.40 5.96 -11.50
C GLY A 694 -1.88 5.75 -11.19
N SER A 695 -2.65 5.52 -12.25
CA SER A 695 -4.02 5.04 -12.19
C SER A 695 -4.09 3.59 -12.67
N ALA A 696 -4.89 2.78 -11.99
CA ALA A 696 -5.17 1.41 -12.42
C ALA A 696 -5.86 1.35 -13.80
N MET A 697 -6.31 2.48 -14.35
CA MET A 697 -6.71 2.64 -15.74
C MET A 697 -5.59 2.38 -16.76
N GLY A 698 -4.35 2.17 -16.35
CA GLY A 698 -3.23 1.98 -17.29
C GLY A 698 -2.45 3.24 -17.61
N ARG A 699 -2.72 4.35 -16.91
CA ARG A 699 -2.08 5.66 -17.16
C ARG A 699 -1.23 6.09 -15.96
N ALA A 700 -0.20 6.89 -16.23
CA ALA A 700 0.62 7.52 -15.20
C ALA A 700 0.91 8.99 -15.52
N ILE A 701 1.00 9.82 -14.51
CA ILE A 701 1.25 11.26 -14.60
C ILE A 701 2.67 11.53 -14.11
N LEU A 702 3.40 12.37 -14.84
CA LEU A 702 4.64 12.98 -14.37
C LEU A 702 4.32 14.40 -13.89
N LEU A 703 4.44 14.64 -12.59
CA LEU A 703 4.10 15.90 -11.92
C LEU A 703 5.37 16.50 -11.30
N THR A 704 5.68 17.74 -11.64
CA THR A 704 6.77 18.51 -11.02
C THR A 704 6.19 19.43 -9.94
N PRO A 705 6.57 19.27 -8.66
CA PRO A 705 6.28 20.25 -7.61
C PRO A 705 7.06 21.53 -7.84
N THR A 706 6.39 22.67 -7.68
CA THR A 706 6.93 23.99 -8.02
C THR A 706 6.72 24.96 -6.86
N ARG A 707 7.67 25.86 -6.68
CA ARG A 707 7.61 26.92 -5.67
C ARG A 707 7.85 28.25 -6.32
N SER A 708 7.24 29.29 -5.80
CA SER A 708 7.45 30.61 -6.35
C SER A 708 7.51 31.71 -5.30
N ARG A 709 8.05 32.85 -5.74
CA ARG A 709 7.85 34.16 -5.10
C ARG A 709 6.81 34.98 -5.89
N TYR A 710 5.98 34.31 -6.68
CA TYR A 710 4.99 34.92 -7.55
C TYR A 710 3.80 35.46 -6.75
N HIS A 711 3.38 36.66 -7.11
CA HIS A 711 2.14 37.24 -6.63
C HIS A 711 1.09 37.00 -7.71
N ILE A 712 0.02 36.28 -7.35
CA ILE A 712 -1.04 35.97 -8.31
C ILE A 712 -1.92 37.22 -8.48
N PRO A 713 -2.20 37.66 -9.71
CA PRO A 713 -3.11 38.78 -9.96
C PRO A 713 -4.49 38.54 -9.36
N GLY A 714 -5.13 39.62 -8.88
CA GLY A 714 -6.40 39.56 -8.15
C GLY A 714 -6.24 39.98 -6.69
N ASN A 715 -7.07 39.45 -5.78
CA ASN A 715 -7.17 39.83 -4.35
C ASN A 715 -5.90 39.54 -3.48
N GLY A 716 -4.71 39.86 -3.95
CA GLY A 716 -3.56 40.20 -3.12
C GLY A 716 -2.75 39.04 -2.52
N TYR A 717 -2.97 37.79 -2.91
CA TYR A 717 -2.35 36.64 -2.20
C TYR A 717 -1.13 36.06 -2.93
N LYS A 718 -0.23 35.48 -2.14
CA LYS A 718 1.02 34.85 -2.62
C LYS A 718 0.80 33.34 -2.72
N LEU A 719 1.14 32.75 -3.86
CA LEU A 719 1.21 31.30 -4.00
C LEU A 719 2.63 30.85 -3.70
N LYS A 720 2.83 30.20 -2.54
CA LYS A 720 4.14 29.70 -2.12
C LYS A 720 4.56 28.47 -2.93
N GLN A 721 3.61 27.55 -3.14
CA GLN A 721 3.82 26.23 -3.74
C GLN A 721 2.67 25.90 -4.68
N GLY A 722 2.98 25.15 -5.73
CA GLY A 722 2.02 24.57 -6.65
C GLY A 722 2.64 23.35 -7.32
N PHE A 723 2.03 22.93 -8.41
CA PHE A 723 2.62 21.89 -9.24
C PHE A 723 2.22 22.07 -10.70
N ARG A 724 2.99 21.42 -11.55
CA ARG A 724 2.75 21.30 -12.97
C ARG A 724 2.71 19.84 -13.38
N ILE A 725 1.74 19.47 -14.21
CA ILE A 725 1.75 18.17 -14.89
C ILE A 725 2.57 18.31 -16.17
N ASP A 726 3.68 17.56 -16.27
CA ASP A 726 4.60 17.60 -17.41
C ASP A 726 4.18 16.64 -18.52
N ARG A 727 3.73 15.43 -18.17
CA ARG A 727 3.36 14.37 -19.12
C ARG A 727 2.27 13.47 -18.55
N VAL A 728 1.48 12.88 -19.45
CA VAL A 728 0.63 11.72 -19.19
C VAL A 728 1.14 10.57 -20.04
N LEU A 729 1.40 9.43 -19.40
CA LEU A 729 1.95 8.22 -19.97
C LEU A 729 0.90 7.09 -19.99
N PRO A 730 0.95 6.19 -20.98
CA PRO A 730 1.70 6.31 -22.23
C PRO A 730 1.26 7.55 -23.02
N THR A 731 2.16 8.12 -23.81
CA THR A 731 1.87 9.35 -24.55
C THR A 731 0.98 9.07 -25.77
N LEU A 732 0.43 10.11 -26.40
CA LEU A 732 -0.35 9.96 -27.64
C LEU A 732 0.43 9.24 -28.73
N SER A 733 1.71 9.57 -28.90
CA SER A 733 2.59 8.90 -29.86
C SER A 733 2.86 7.44 -29.49
N ASP A 734 2.86 7.08 -28.20
CA ASP A 734 2.92 5.69 -27.75
C ASP A 734 1.64 4.93 -28.10
N GLU A 735 0.47 5.53 -27.86
CA GLU A 735 -0.83 4.92 -28.15
C GLU A 735 -1.08 4.76 -29.65
N LYS A 736 -0.75 5.77 -30.46
CA LYS A 736 -0.81 5.69 -31.93
C LYS A 736 0.10 4.61 -32.49
N ALA A 737 1.21 4.34 -31.81
CA ALA A 737 2.12 3.25 -32.17
C ALA A 737 1.69 1.89 -31.62
N GLY A 738 0.52 1.78 -30.98
CA GLY A 738 0.00 0.54 -30.41
C GLY A 738 0.80 0.00 -29.23
N ARG A 739 1.62 0.84 -28.57
CA ARG A 739 2.50 0.40 -27.47
C ARG A 739 1.74 0.12 -26.18
N ARG A 740 0.65 0.85 -25.92
CA ARG A 740 -0.15 0.68 -24.70
C ARG A 740 -1.03 -0.59 -24.81
N PRO A 741 -0.89 -1.56 -23.89
CA PRO A 741 -1.79 -2.71 -23.85
C PRO A 741 -3.20 -2.28 -23.38
N PRO A 742 -4.26 -2.96 -23.84
CA PRO A 742 -5.65 -2.64 -23.48
C PRO A 742 -6.03 -3.23 -22.12
N ARG A 743 -5.20 -3.00 -21.09
CA ARG A 743 -5.35 -3.56 -19.74
C ARG A 743 -5.04 -2.53 -18.67
N GLY A 744 -5.53 -2.79 -17.46
CA GLY A 744 -5.25 -1.95 -16.30
C GLY A 744 -3.78 -1.97 -15.90
N LEU A 745 -3.36 -0.90 -15.22
CA LEU A 745 -2.03 -0.84 -14.62
C LEU A 745 -2.00 -1.72 -13.37
N TYR A 746 -0.96 -2.54 -13.26
CA TYR A 746 -0.70 -3.39 -12.11
C TYR A 746 0.20 -2.69 -11.08
N GLY A 747 1.13 -1.88 -11.55
CA GLY A 747 2.01 -1.08 -10.70
C GLY A 747 2.88 -0.12 -11.50
N ILE A 748 3.44 0.85 -10.78
CA ILE A 748 4.51 1.73 -11.25
C ILE A 748 5.75 1.51 -10.39
N ALA A 749 6.91 1.56 -11.02
CA ALA A 749 8.18 1.50 -10.30
C ALA A 749 9.19 2.45 -10.94
N ALA A 750 9.87 3.24 -10.10
CA ALA A 750 10.94 4.11 -10.54
C ALA A 750 12.23 3.82 -9.75
N GLY A 751 13.37 3.79 -10.43
CA GLY A 751 14.66 3.61 -9.79
C GLY A 751 15.83 4.04 -10.67
N PRO A 752 17.03 4.21 -10.09
CA PRO A 752 18.18 4.70 -10.84
C PRO A 752 18.62 3.70 -11.91
N ILE A 753 19.11 4.22 -13.03
CA ILE A 753 19.82 3.42 -14.04
C ILE A 753 21.22 3.08 -13.52
N GLN A 754 21.73 1.90 -13.88
CA GLN A 754 23.05 1.42 -13.49
C GLN A 754 24.14 2.32 -14.07
N GLU A 755 25.13 2.68 -13.26
CA GLU A 755 26.28 3.48 -13.66
C GLU A 755 27.46 2.60 -14.12
N GLY A 756 28.33 3.18 -14.96
CA GLY A 756 29.57 2.51 -15.37
C GLY A 756 30.45 2.19 -14.17
N GLY A 757 31.01 0.98 -14.12
CA GLY A 757 31.86 0.52 -13.02
C GLY A 757 31.11 -0.14 -11.85
N ALA A 758 29.78 -0.17 -11.84
CA ALA A 758 29.03 -0.92 -10.83
C ALA A 758 29.24 -2.44 -10.97
N THR A 759 29.55 -3.11 -9.87
CA THR A 759 29.78 -4.57 -9.81
C THR A 759 28.55 -5.31 -9.27
N GLY A 760 28.37 -6.56 -9.71
CA GLY A 760 27.28 -7.40 -9.20
C GLY A 760 25.92 -6.76 -9.49
N CYS A 761 25.04 -6.76 -8.50
CA CYS A 761 23.72 -6.15 -8.53
C CYS A 761 23.74 -4.69 -8.10
N LEU A 762 24.87 -4.06 -7.76
CA LEU A 762 24.86 -2.65 -7.38
C LEU A 762 24.47 -1.74 -8.57
N LEU A 763 23.76 -0.64 -8.29
CA LEU A 763 23.48 0.39 -9.29
C LEU A 763 24.65 1.36 -9.48
N ARG A 764 25.48 1.51 -8.45
CA ARG A 764 26.63 2.40 -8.39
C ARG A 764 27.70 1.76 -7.50
N ALA A 765 28.98 1.98 -7.80
CA ALA A 765 30.06 1.49 -6.94
C ALA A 765 30.01 2.19 -5.56
N ASP A 766 30.35 1.48 -4.48
CA ASP A 766 30.26 2.01 -3.12
C ASP A 766 31.23 3.19 -2.86
N ASP A 767 32.32 3.28 -3.63
CA ASP A 767 33.35 4.34 -3.57
C ASP A 767 33.13 5.48 -4.58
N ALA A 768 32.08 5.39 -5.40
CA ALA A 768 31.78 6.44 -6.37
C ALA A 768 31.40 7.76 -5.65
N PRO A 769 31.71 8.94 -6.23
CA PRO A 769 31.34 10.23 -5.66
C PRO A 769 29.84 10.33 -5.38
N ILE A 770 29.39 11.31 -4.60
CA ILE A 770 27.93 11.54 -4.47
C ILE A 770 27.36 11.91 -5.86
N PRO A 771 26.28 11.28 -6.33
CA PRO A 771 25.68 11.62 -7.60
C PRO A 771 25.26 13.09 -7.60
N SER A 772 25.58 13.83 -8.67
CA SER A 772 24.93 15.11 -8.90
C SER A 772 23.43 14.84 -9.16
N PRO A 773 22.49 15.47 -8.43
CA PRO A 773 21.05 15.34 -8.72
C PRO A 773 20.71 15.72 -10.17
N ALA A 774 21.56 16.55 -10.77
CA ALA A 774 21.47 17.04 -12.13
C ALA A 774 21.58 15.90 -13.16
N SER A 775 22.57 15.02 -13.00
CA SER A 775 22.96 14.05 -14.03
C SER A 775 22.36 12.65 -13.86
N ARG A 776 21.55 12.43 -12.81
CA ARG A 776 21.06 11.09 -12.48
C ARG A 776 19.88 10.73 -13.39
N ARG A 777 19.96 9.55 -13.99
CA ARG A 777 18.93 9.01 -14.88
C ARG A 777 18.16 7.93 -14.16
N TYR A 778 16.84 7.98 -14.30
CA TYR A 778 15.91 7.03 -13.72
C TYR A 778 15.27 6.21 -14.82
N ARG A 779 14.94 4.96 -14.50
CA ARG A 779 13.98 4.18 -15.27
C ARG A 779 12.64 4.23 -14.57
N LEU A 780 11.57 4.47 -15.33
CA LEU A 780 10.19 4.30 -14.92
C LEU A 780 9.60 3.11 -15.67
N MET A 781 9.06 2.14 -14.94
CA MET A 781 8.45 0.94 -15.48
C MET A 781 6.96 0.95 -15.14
N LEU A 782 6.11 0.94 -16.17
CA LEU A 782 4.67 0.76 -16.08
C LEU A 782 4.37 -0.72 -16.33
N HIS A 783 3.93 -1.44 -15.31
CA HIS A 783 3.60 -2.86 -15.40
C HIS A 783 2.10 -3.02 -15.54
N TYR A 784 1.65 -3.68 -16.60
CA TYR A 784 0.25 -3.91 -16.88
C TYR A 784 -0.20 -5.29 -16.41
N ARG A 785 -1.52 -5.46 -16.25
CA ARG A 785 -2.11 -6.70 -15.75
C ARG A 785 -2.01 -7.89 -16.70
N ASP A 786 -1.79 -7.66 -18.00
CA ASP A 786 -1.37 -8.71 -18.94
C ASP A 786 0.12 -9.04 -18.83
N HIS A 787 0.83 -8.51 -17.83
CA HIS A 787 2.28 -8.63 -17.65
C HIS A 787 3.13 -7.89 -18.70
N SER A 788 2.53 -7.11 -19.60
CA SER A 788 3.28 -6.21 -20.48
C SER A 788 3.94 -5.10 -19.64
N ILE A 789 5.10 -4.64 -20.07
CA ILE A 789 5.89 -3.62 -19.39
C ILE A 789 6.26 -2.52 -20.38
N LEU A 790 5.97 -1.28 -20.02
CA LEU A 790 6.47 -0.09 -20.71
C LEU A 790 7.56 0.56 -19.86
N SER A 791 8.75 0.71 -20.42
CA SER A 791 9.89 1.30 -19.73
C SER A 791 10.29 2.63 -20.38
N TYR A 792 10.50 3.64 -19.55
CA TYR A 792 10.93 4.97 -19.93
C TYR A 792 12.19 5.35 -19.18
N GLU A 793 13.11 6.06 -19.84
CA GLU A 793 14.20 6.77 -19.17
C GLU A 793 13.72 8.18 -18.82
N ILE A 794 14.02 8.65 -17.61
CA ILE A 794 13.64 9.98 -17.13
C ILE A 794 14.88 10.67 -16.55
N SER A 795 15.11 11.93 -16.93
CA SER A 795 16.20 12.75 -16.43
C SER A 795 15.80 14.23 -16.39
N ARG A 796 16.69 15.09 -15.89
CA ARG A 796 16.46 16.55 -15.80
C ARG A 796 17.61 17.41 -16.34
N ASP A 797 18.70 16.78 -16.76
CA ASP A 797 19.82 17.43 -17.42
C ASP A 797 19.99 16.99 -18.87
N ASP A 798 19.92 18.01 -19.74
CA ASP A 798 20.26 17.98 -21.16
C ASP A 798 21.60 18.69 -21.38
N LYS A 799 22.70 17.97 -21.22
CA LYS A 799 23.73 18.10 -22.24
C LYS A 799 23.86 16.78 -22.95
N ASN A 800 23.08 16.65 -24.02
CA ASN A 800 23.44 15.92 -25.23
C ASN A 800 24.75 16.46 -25.84
N GLU A 801 25.82 16.62 -25.06
CA GLU A 801 27.18 16.71 -25.58
C GLU A 801 27.74 15.29 -25.49
N HIS A 802 27.72 14.62 -26.65
CA HIS A 802 28.52 13.47 -27.03
C HIS A 802 29.11 12.65 -25.87
N VAL A 803 28.63 11.40 -25.75
CA VAL A 803 29.48 10.30 -25.29
C VAL A 803 30.69 10.24 -26.23
N LEU A 804 31.73 11.02 -25.94
CA LEU A 804 33.07 10.77 -26.44
C LEU A 804 33.62 9.65 -25.54
N ILE A 805 33.55 8.45 -26.10
CA ILE A 805 34.38 7.33 -25.66
C ILE A 805 35.83 7.76 -25.96
N PHE A 806 36.66 7.82 -24.92
CA PHE A 806 38.12 7.74 -25.07
C PHE A 806 38.56 6.34 -24.66
#